data_AF-A0A285R3A9-F1
#
_entry.id   AF-A0A285R3A9-F1
#
_cell.length_a   1.000
_cell.length_b   1.000
_cell.length_c   1.000
_cell.angle_alpha   90.00
_cell.angle_beta   90.00
_cell.angle_gamma   90.00
#
_symmetry.space_group_name_H-M   'P 1'
#
loop_
_entity.id
_entity.type
_entity.pdbx_description
1 polymer ?
#
loop_
_entity_poly.entity_id
_entity_poly.type
_entity_poly.pdbx_seq_one_letter_code
_entity_poly.pdbx_strand_id
1 'polypeptide(L)'
;MGGVVTDRTIEMISWEEVRALIAARVPQGVIERLSPVPAAELRHLRGPLRRLRSELGRELSSGDMGRYGAAYDQLAALQFAGVFAAATPAEALEWLTARRLLDLTWPRPGGGSTNPDHHALLRALLGPHRDAAFHRELAVRLAEWLPARGDGARWLIAHGLAVWSGAELPTTDGYVIGWVREGGMMRHHHREIGEWFAAEGLRGPVPHHGTLRSWLRVQPRLAEFVRRLFEVPDVGSEFADPHAARSGPDNEWPKVLTALAGEGLLDRAELIDLCLGRLLRGDRPGNLRGFLQLYAELAPDAEEVLARARDHVRLAADGAPTAAKTAQAALRAVDTRLPAELFAELTAAVLARPEKALATAQLGWVGAALRRDPAQADRLLPAVAVAFAHPAPTVQERALGLAARHLPHTAAAAAEAVRAAVSALSPALQADAHRLLAIPTPSGEWQEPPQVEASPTGSAAMPAAPAGPVDLAERLGALLADRVPDPGEFEVVLAALVAEHRRDASALRTALAPLTARRGEGPASFWEARSLGGALGCLLDALTGRPQESDRHAAELLDWPAHLRTPAVIPVLRIHEAAGRVAAAPVPLLLATPTAGDGTIDPAVLTERLAAHRASGARPWPLDMAQALLRVPPHALPGLRAAAAGLGCDLPPDTAPPAPRRFHTQTPDLPERVGGYGWAPPVLPRIAPLVDTPVSASGGITGLLHTLPDPTEIDRFTGTPSLSAADLAQLPWLAPWHPETIAAHGLPRAVRQADTASHHENNPCCPDSPKPRASSGR
;
A
#
# COMPACT_ATOMS: atom_id res chain seq x y z
N MET A 1 -12.53 -61.20 25.38
CA MET A 1 -11.33 -61.77 24.70
C MET A 1 -10.79 -60.67 23.82
N GLY A 2 -9.74 -59.93 24.19
CA GLY A 2 -8.46 -60.41 24.69
C GLY A 2 -7.45 -60.19 23.57
N GLY A 3 -6.95 -58.96 23.46
CA GLY A 3 -6.01 -58.52 22.42
C GLY A 3 -5.38 -57.20 22.84
N VAL A 4 -4.65 -57.26 23.96
CA VAL A 4 -3.70 -56.22 24.37
C VAL A 4 -2.67 -56.12 23.24
N VAL A 5 -2.70 -55.01 22.49
CA VAL A 5 -1.58 -54.65 21.63
C VAL A 5 -0.46 -54.21 22.56
N THR A 6 0.48 -55.14 22.72
CA THR A 6 1.74 -55.05 23.43
C THR A 6 2.53 -53.81 23.05
N ASP A 7 2.86 -53.03 24.07
CA ASP A 7 4.17 -52.40 24.33
C ASP A 7 5.13 -52.43 23.13
N ARG A 8 4.99 -51.45 22.22
CA ARG A 8 6.11 -51.05 21.39
C ARG A 8 6.99 -50.20 22.28
N THR A 9 8.10 -50.77 22.72
CA THR A 9 9.27 -50.02 23.16
C THR A 9 9.49 -48.89 22.15
N ILE A 10 9.12 -47.65 22.50
CA ILE A 10 9.45 -46.50 21.67
C ILE A 10 10.97 -46.41 21.75
N GLU A 11 11.63 -46.91 20.71
CA GLU A 11 13.07 -46.84 20.56
C GLU A 11 13.46 -45.37 20.75
N MET A 12 14.29 -45.11 21.77
CA MET A 12 14.63 -43.77 22.22
C MET A 12 15.20 -42.99 21.05
N ILE A 13 14.45 -42.00 20.57
CA ILE A 13 14.85 -41.15 19.44
C ILE A 13 16.15 -40.43 19.81
N SER A 14 17.23 -40.70 19.08
CA SER A 14 18.49 -40.01 19.31
C SER A 14 18.50 -38.62 18.67
N TRP A 15 19.39 -37.74 19.16
CA TRP A 15 19.59 -36.44 18.52
C TRP A 15 20.19 -36.60 17.12
N GLU A 16 21.08 -37.57 16.91
CA GLU A 16 21.71 -37.84 15.62
C GLU A 16 20.67 -38.21 14.57
N GLU A 17 19.68 -39.02 14.94
CA GLU A 17 18.57 -39.40 14.06
C GLU A 17 17.76 -38.17 13.62
N VAL A 18 17.31 -37.36 14.58
CA VAL A 18 16.50 -36.15 14.27
C VAL A 18 17.32 -35.12 13.51
N ARG A 19 18.62 -34.97 13.81
CA ARG A 19 19.51 -34.08 13.08
C ARG A 19 19.63 -34.49 11.62
N ALA A 20 19.77 -35.79 11.36
CA ALA A 20 19.83 -36.34 10.01
C ALA A 20 18.52 -36.10 9.23
N LEU A 21 17.37 -36.29 9.88
CA LEU A 21 16.06 -35.99 9.28
C LEU A 21 15.90 -34.50 8.94
N ILE A 22 16.35 -33.60 9.82
CA ILE A 22 16.35 -32.15 9.54
C ILE A 22 17.31 -31.82 8.39
N ALA A 23 18.50 -32.43 8.37
CA ALA A 23 19.50 -32.22 7.32
C ALA A 23 19.05 -32.72 5.93
N ALA A 24 18.09 -33.64 5.88
CA ALA A 24 17.46 -34.11 4.66
C ALA A 24 16.52 -33.06 4.01
N ARG A 25 16.24 -31.94 4.68
CA ARG A 25 15.48 -30.76 4.16
C ARG A 25 14.02 -31.04 3.81
N VAL A 26 13.54 -32.25 4.01
CA VAL A 26 12.15 -32.65 3.75
C VAL A 26 11.46 -32.88 5.10
N PRO A 27 10.54 -31.98 5.52
CA PRO A 27 9.83 -32.09 6.80
C PRO A 27 9.06 -33.41 7.01
N GLN A 28 8.66 -34.09 5.93
CA GLN A 28 7.89 -35.33 6.00
C GLN A 28 8.55 -36.41 6.87
N GLY A 29 9.87 -36.59 6.76
CA GLY A 29 10.57 -37.58 7.58
C GLY A 29 10.56 -37.24 9.08
N VAL A 30 10.61 -35.95 9.42
CA VAL A 30 10.46 -35.48 10.81
C VAL A 30 9.04 -35.72 11.30
N ILE A 31 8.03 -35.42 10.47
CA ILE A 31 6.61 -35.60 10.80
C ILE A 31 6.31 -37.08 11.09
N GLU A 32 6.68 -37.97 10.18
CA GLU A 32 6.43 -39.41 10.32
C GLU A 32 7.11 -40.00 11.56
N ARG A 33 8.34 -39.55 11.85
CA ARG A 33 9.12 -40.07 12.99
C ARG A 33 8.65 -39.56 14.34
N LEU A 34 8.30 -38.28 14.44
CA LEU A 34 8.01 -37.63 15.72
C LEU A 34 6.51 -37.57 16.06
N SER A 35 5.62 -37.61 15.07
CA SER A 35 4.17 -37.57 15.31
C SER A 35 3.63 -38.63 16.30
N PRO A 36 4.11 -39.89 16.34
CA PRO A 36 3.59 -40.87 17.28
C PRO A 36 4.16 -40.72 18.71
N VAL A 37 5.16 -39.85 18.93
CA VAL A 37 5.89 -39.79 20.21
C VAL A 37 5.41 -38.62 21.09
N PRO A 38 5.11 -38.84 22.37
CA PRO A 38 4.72 -37.77 23.29
C PRO A 38 5.81 -36.72 23.48
N ALA A 39 5.44 -35.45 23.61
CA ALA A 39 6.37 -34.33 23.81
C ALA A 39 7.22 -34.46 25.11
N ALA A 40 6.74 -35.24 26.09
CA ALA A 40 7.48 -35.55 27.31
C ALA A 40 8.73 -36.42 27.03
N GLU A 41 8.62 -37.38 26.10
CA GLU A 41 9.70 -38.27 25.69
C GLU A 41 10.71 -37.58 24.77
N LEU A 42 10.32 -36.47 24.14
CA LEU A 42 11.20 -35.64 23.29
C LEU A 42 11.94 -34.54 24.08
N ARG A 43 11.85 -34.52 25.41
CA ARG A 43 12.39 -33.44 26.25
C ARG A 43 13.90 -33.24 26.04
N HIS A 44 14.66 -34.31 25.86
CA HIS A 44 16.12 -34.26 25.63
C HIS A 44 16.50 -33.56 24.33
N LEU A 45 15.60 -33.52 23.33
CA LEU A 45 15.84 -32.87 22.04
C LEU A 45 15.71 -31.35 22.06
N ARG A 46 15.03 -30.77 23.05
CA ARG A 46 14.74 -29.31 23.09
C ARG A 46 15.99 -28.44 23.09
N GLY A 47 16.99 -28.81 23.90
CA GLY A 47 18.28 -28.11 23.97
C GLY A 47 19.03 -28.15 22.63
N PRO A 48 19.27 -29.35 22.07
CA PRO A 48 19.85 -29.52 20.73
C PRO A 48 19.11 -28.75 19.62
N LEU A 49 17.77 -28.81 19.57
CA LEU A 49 16.97 -28.11 18.56
C LEU A 49 17.15 -26.59 18.63
N ARG A 50 17.15 -26.01 19.83
CA ARG A 50 17.41 -24.57 20.02
C ARG A 50 18.82 -24.18 19.56
N ARG A 51 19.83 -25.00 19.87
CA ARG A 51 21.21 -24.77 19.40
C ARG A 51 21.30 -24.82 17.88
N LEU A 52 20.66 -25.81 17.25
CA LEU A 52 20.62 -25.92 15.79
C LEU A 52 19.92 -24.71 15.14
N ARG A 53 18.82 -24.22 15.73
CA ARG A 53 18.16 -22.99 15.26
C ARG A 53 19.12 -21.79 15.26
N SER A 54 19.88 -21.61 16.34
CA SER A 54 20.89 -20.54 16.44
C SER A 54 22.05 -20.73 15.47
N GLU A 55 22.50 -21.97 15.26
CA GLU A 55 23.53 -22.32 14.28
C GLU A 55 23.09 -21.95 12.86
N LEU A 56 21.96 -22.47 12.40
CA LEU A 56 21.41 -22.15 11.08
C LEU A 56 21.12 -20.64 10.95
N GLY A 57 20.69 -19.97 12.02
CA GLY A 57 20.51 -18.52 12.02
C GLY A 57 21.80 -17.74 11.70
N ARG A 58 22.96 -18.22 12.14
CA ARG A 58 24.27 -17.62 11.79
C ARG A 58 24.62 -17.87 10.33
N GLU A 59 24.34 -19.06 9.81
CA GLU A 59 24.53 -19.41 8.39
C GLU A 59 23.69 -18.53 7.47
N LEU A 60 22.43 -18.24 7.85
CA LEU A 60 21.57 -17.31 7.10
C LEU A 60 22.08 -15.86 7.08
N SER A 61 23.11 -15.55 7.86
CA SER A 61 23.72 -14.22 7.97
C SER A 61 25.16 -14.21 7.46
N SER A 62 25.64 -15.29 6.84
CA SER A 62 27.05 -15.45 6.47
C SER A 62 27.43 -14.84 5.11
N GLY A 63 26.48 -14.23 4.39
CA GLY A 63 26.68 -13.62 3.06
C GLY A 63 26.95 -14.61 1.91
N ASP A 64 27.10 -15.90 2.20
CA ASP A 64 27.32 -16.98 1.23
C ASP A 64 25.98 -17.60 0.83
N MET A 65 25.58 -17.42 -0.43
CA MET A 65 24.28 -17.89 -0.93
C MET A 65 24.14 -19.42 -0.96
N GLY A 66 25.24 -20.16 -1.09
CA GLY A 66 25.23 -21.62 -1.03
C GLY A 66 24.95 -22.12 0.39
N ARG A 67 25.62 -21.50 1.38
CA ARG A 67 25.38 -21.79 2.81
C ARG A 67 24.00 -21.30 3.26
N TYR A 68 23.57 -20.13 2.79
CA TYR A 68 22.24 -19.60 3.02
C TYR A 68 21.17 -20.60 2.56
N GLY A 69 21.22 -21.04 1.29
CA GLY A 69 20.24 -21.97 0.75
C GLY A 69 20.22 -23.30 1.52
N ALA A 70 21.39 -23.86 1.78
CA ALA A 70 21.52 -25.10 2.54
C ALA A 70 20.98 -24.98 3.98
N ALA A 71 21.13 -23.84 4.64
CA ALA A 71 20.58 -23.59 5.96
C ALA A 71 19.07 -23.31 5.94
N TYR A 72 18.61 -22.50 4.98
CA TYR A 72 17.22 -22.12 4.80
C TYR A 72 16.32 -23.34 4.55
N ASP A 73 16.75 -24.26 3.69
CA ASP A 73 16.00 -25.48 3.36
C ASP A 73 15.78 -26.41 4.57
N GLN A 74 16.58 -26.30 5.62
CA GLN A 74 16.45 -27.10 6.84
C GLN A 74 15.41 -26.54 7.82
N LEU A 75 15.04 -25.26 7.70
CA LEU A 75 14.24 -24.56 8.70
C LEU A 75 12.83 -25.12 8.86
N ALA A 76 12.21 -25.58 7.77
CA ALA A 76 10.87 -26.17 7.83
C ALA A 76 10.88 -27.46 8.66
N ALA A 77 11.84 -28.36 8.39
CA ALA A 77 11.98 -29.62 9.12
C ALA A 77 12.33 -29.37 10.60
N LEU A 78 13.18 -28.37 10.85
CA LEU A 78 13.51 -27.90 12.19
C LEU A 78 12.27 -27.35 12.93
N GLN A 79 11.41 -26.57 12.26
CA GLN A 79 10.19 -26.05 12.85
C GLN A 79 9.26 -27.18 13.30
N PHE A 80 9.04 -28.19 12.45
CA PHE A 80 8.25 -29.37 12.84
C PHE A 80 8.85 -30.09 14.04
N ALA A 81 10.17 -30.34 14.04
CA ALA A 81 10.83 -30.99 15.18
C ALA A 81 10.67 -30.18 16.48
N GLY A 82 10.83 -28.86 16.39
CA GLY A 82 10.60 -27.94 17.50
C GLY A 82 9.15 -27.95 18.00
N VAL A 83 8.18 -27.94 17.08
CA VAL A 83 6.75 -28.03 17.39
C VAL A 83 6.44 -29.33 18.10
N PHE A 84 6.85 -30.50 17.59
CA PHE A 84 6.61 -31.79 18.26
C PHE A 84 7.25 -31.87 19.65
N ALA A 85 8.47 -31.36 19.81
CA ALA A 85 9.20 -31.41 21.07
C ALA A 85 8.71 -30.40 22.14
N ALA A 86 7.89 -29.41 21.76
CA ALA A 86 7.31 -28.45 22.69
C ALA A 86 6.28 -29.12 23.62
N ALA A 87 6.50 -29.02 24.94
CA ALA A 87 5.53 -29.52 25.94
C ALA A 87 4.56 -28.46 26.44
N THR A 88 4.86 -27.18 26.25
CA THR A 88 3.97 -26.08 26.68
C THR A 88 3.49 -25.26 25.50
N PRO A 89 2.31 -24.62 25.61
CA PRO A 89 1.82 -23.68 24.61
C PRO A 89 2.83 -22.55 24.32
N ALA A 90 3.53 -22.06 25.35
CA ALA A 90 4.56 -21.03 25.20
C ALA A 90 5.76 -21.51 24.36
N GLU A 91 6.24 -22.74 24.57
CA GLU A 91 7.30 -23.32 23.74
C GLU A 91 6.83 -23.51 22.29
N ALA A 92 5.59 -23.97 22.07
CA ALA A 92 5.06 -24.13 20.72
C ALA A 92 4.89 -22.78 20.00
N LEU A 93 4.41 -21.76 20.70
CA LEU A 93 4.31 -20.39 20.19
C LEU A 93 5.67 -19.89 19.73
N GLU A 94 6.74 -20.09 20.51
CA GLU A 94 8.11 -19.70 20.15
C GLU A 94 8.54 -20.27 18.79
N TRP A 95 8.21 -21.53 18.49
CA TRP A 95 8.52 -22.18 17.21
C TRP A 95 7.63 -21.71 16.05
N LEU A 96 6.38 -21.32 16.32
CA LEU A 96 5.45 -20.81 15.30
C LEU A 96 5.75 -19.37 14.89
N THR A 97 6.34 -18.60 15.80
CA THR A 97 6.44 -17.13 15.72
C THR A 97 7.86 -16.60 15.57
N ALA A 98 8.88 -17.44 15.70
CA ALA A 98 10.26 -17.04 15.47
C ALA A 98 10.40 -16.46 14.05
N ARG A 99 10.92 -15.23 13.94
CA ARG A 99 11.00 -14.46 12.67
C ARG A 99 11.54 -15.26 11.49
N ARG A 100 12.63 -16.02 11.70
CA ARG A 100 13.28 -16.82 10.65
C ARG A 100 12.46 -18.04 10.21
N LEU A 101 11.37 -18.36 10.90
CA LEU A 101 10.45 -19.46 10.62
C LEU A 101 9.09 -18.97 10.10
N LEU A 102 8.92 -17.67 9.85
CA LEU A 102 7.66 -17.10 9.38
C LEU A 102 7.37 -17.44 7.92
N ASP A 103 8.35 -17.20 7.04
CA ASP A 103 8.18 -17.32 5.59
C ASP A 103 9.06 -18.45 5.05
N LEU A 104 8.75 -19.68 5.45
CA LEU A 104 9.49 -20.87 5.03
C LEU A 104 8.89 -21.45 3.76
N THR A 105 9.72 -21.85 2.81
CA THR A 105 9.27 -22.71 1.73
C THR A 105 9.36 -24.18 2.11
N TRP A 106 8.53 -25.02 1.48
CA TRP A 106 8.53 -26.45 1.71
C TRP A 106 9.20 -27.19 0.55
N PRO A 107 10.41 -27.76 0.74
CA PRO A 107 11.05 -28.60 -0.27
C PRO A 107 10.30 -29.91 -0.45
N ARG A 108 9.99 -30.30 -1.70
CA ARG A 108 9.31 -31.56 -2.01
C ARG A 108 10.30 -32.71 -2.24
N PRO A 109 9.92 -33.97 -1.94
CA PRO A 109 10.65 -35.13 -2.43
C PRO A 109 10.73 -35.11 -3.96
N GLY A 110 11.93 -35.17 -4.53
CA GLY A 110 12.15 -35.14 -5.99
C GLY A 110 12.46 -33.77 -6.59
N GLY A 111 12.56 -32.72 -5.78
CA GLY A 111 12.92 -31.36 -6.21
C GLY A 111 11.72 -30.45 -6.41
N GLY A 112 11.95 -29.13 -6.24
CA GLY A 112 10.91 -28.09 -6.24
C GLY A 112 10.59 -27.56 -4.84
N SER A 113 10.05 -26.35 -4.81
CA SER A 113 9.67 -25.62 -3.60
C SER A 113 8.19 -25.21 -3.71
N THR A 114 7.41 -25.41 -2.65
CA THR A 114 6.04 -24.91 -2.58
C THR A 114 5.82 -24.00 -1.38
N ASN A 115 4.71 -23.27 -1.41
CA ASN A 115 4.23 -22.52 -0.27
C ASN A 115 4.21 -23.41 0.99
N PRO A 116 4.51 -22.83 2.17
CA PRO A 116 4.37 -23.54 3.43
C PRO A 116 2.94 -24.06 3.58
N ASP A 117 2.81 -25.29 4.05
CA ASP A 117 1.52 -25.92 4.31
C ASP A 117 1.25 -25.85 5.82
N HIS A 118 0.53 -24.79 6.17
CA HIS A 118 0.15 -24.49 7.54
C HIS A 118 -0.90 -25.46 8.11
N HIS A 119 -1.60 -26.20 7.24
CA HIS A 119 -2.53 -27.25 7.67
C HIS A 119 -1.78 -28.43 8.27
N ALA A 120 -0.62 -28.79 7.71
CA ALA A 120 0.23 -29.82 8.30
C ALA A 120 0.84 -29.40 9.64
N LEU A 121 1.23 -28.13 9.81
CA LEU A 121 1.65 -27.60 11.12
C LEU A 121 0.50 -27.64 12.14
N LEU A 122 -0.71 -27.24 11.72
CA LEU A 122 -1.90 -27.37 12.55
C LEU A 122 -2.13 -28.84 12.93
N ARG A 123 -2.06 -29.78 11.98
CA ARG A 123 -2.19 -31.21 12.25
C ARG A 123 -1.15 -31.72 13.25
N ALA A 124 0.10 -31.28 13.15
CA ALA A 124 1.14 -31.61 14.12
C ALA A 124 0.79 -31.11 15.53
N LEU A 125 0.19 -29.93 15.65
CA LEU A 125 -0.29 -29.37 16.91
C LEU A 125 -1.53 -30.09 17.46
N LEU A 126 -2.34 -30.72 16.60
CA LEU A 126 -3.51 -31.53 16.97
C LEU A 126 -3.17 -32.98 17.33
N GLY A 127 -1.88 -33.33 17.39
CA GLY A 127 -1.44 -34.69 17.69
C GLY A 127 -2.04 -35.27 18.99
N PRO A 128 -2.18 -36.61 19.08
CA PRO A 128 -2.97 -37.29 20.12
C PRO A 128 -2.47 -37.08 21.56
N HIS A 129 -1.25 -36.57 21.72
CA HIS A 129 -0.58 -36.38 23.01
C HIS A 129 -0.76 -34.97 23.58
N ARG A 130 -1.64 -34.16 23.00
CA ARG A 130 -1.97 -32.80 23.46
C ARG A 130 -3.42 -32.72 23.87
N ASP A 131 -3.66 -32.22 25.07
CA ASP A 131 -5.01 -32.06 25.60
C ASP A 131 -5.69 -30.77 25.12
N ALA A 132 -6.99 -30.66 25.37
CA ALA A 132 -7.76 -29.49 24.98
C ALA A 132 -7.29 -28.20 25.69
N ALA A 133 -6.71 -28.30 26.90
CA ALA A 133 -6.21 -27.14 27.63
C ALA A 133 -5.00 -26.53 26.91
N PHE A 134 -4.08 -27.37 26.44
CA PHE A 134 -2.96 -26.98 25.60
C PHE A 134 -3.44 -26.25 24.34
N HIS A 135 -4.41 -26.81 23.63
CA HIS A 135 -4.93 -26.22 22.38
C HIS A 135 -5.59 -24.87 22.61
N ARG A 136 -6.43 -24.73 23.66
CA ARG A 136 -7.08 -23.45 23.98
C ARG A 136 -6.07 -22.37 24.32
N GLU A 137 -5.12 -22.67 25.20
CA GLU A 137 -4.10 -21.70 25.60
C GLU A 137 -3.23 -21.28 24.42
N LEU A 138 -2.81 -22.22 23.56
CA LEU A 138 -2.03 -21.89 22.38
C LEU A 138 -2.82 -21.03 21.38
N ALA A 139 -4.10 -21.34 21.17
CA ALA A 139 -4.97 -20.57 20.29
C ALA A 139 -5.06 -19.10 20.72
N VAL A 140 -5.30 -18.86 22.02
CA VAL A 140 -5.38 -17.51 22.61
C VAL A 140 -4.03 -16.79 22.49
N ARG A 141 -2.94 -17.42 22.92
CA ARG A 141 -1.59 -16.83 22.83
C ARG A 141 -1.20 -16.45 21.40
N LEU A 142 -1.55 -17.30 20.43
CA LEU A 142 -1.23 -17.03 19.03
C LEU A 142 -2.09 -15.87 18.49
N ALA A 143 -3.37 -15.79 18.86
CA ALA A 143 -4.24 -14.67 18.51
C ALA A 143 -3.80 -13.34 19.16
N GLU A 144 -3.27 -13.37 20.38
CA GLU A 144 -2.64 -12.21 21.05
C GLU A 144 -1.35 -11.77 20.37
N TRP A 145 -0.59 -12.72 19.84
CA TRP A 145 0.68 -12.45 19.16
C TRP A 145 0.50 -11.86 17.75
N LEU A 146 -0.62 -12.14 17.06
CA LEU A 146 -0.81 -11.77 15.66
C LEU A 146 -0.46 -10.30 15.39
N PRO A 147 0.40 -10.00 14.40
CA PRO A 147 0.73 -8.62 14.03
C PRO A 147 -0.51 -7.82 13.67
N ALA A 148 -0.51 -6.52 13.96
CA ALA A 148 -1.63 -5.63 13.66
C ALA A 148 -2.03 -5.57 12.18
N ARG A 149 -1.12 -5.95 11.24
CA ARG A 149 -1.40 -6.08 9.80
C ARG A 149 -2.00 -7.45 9.39
N GLY A 150 -2.19 -8.32 10.36
CA GLY A 150 -2.53 -9.73 10.19
C GLY A 150 -1.37 -10.60 9.70
N ASP A 151 -1.52 -11.91 9.90
CA ASP A 151 -0.67 -12.98 9.37
C ASP A 151 -1.59 -14.15 9.04
N GLY A 152 -1.93 -14.33 7.75
CA GLY A 152 -2.95 -15.31 7.35
C GLY A 152 -2.58 -16.76 7.73
N ALA A 153 -1.29 -17.07 7.71
CA ALA A 153 -0.77 -18.39 8.05
C ALA A 153 -0.97 -18.72 9.54
N ARG A 154 -0.56 -17.80 10.42
CA ARG A 154 -0.70 -17.99 11.87
C ARG A 154 -2.14 -17.80 12.31
N TRP A 155 -2.89 -16.97 11.60
CA TRP A 155 -4.32 -16.82 11.81
C TRP A 155 -5.05 -18.14 11.57
N LEU A 156 -4.74 -18.86 10.49
CA LEU A 156 -5.30 -20.18 10.21
C LEU A 156 -5.01 -21.17 11.33
N ILE A 157 -3.78 -21.19 11.86
CA ILE A 157 -3.42 -22.06 12.98
C ILE A 157 -4.17 -21.66 14.26
N ALA A 158 -4.23 -20.38 14.58
CA ALA A 158 -4.94 -19.88 15.76
C ALA A 158 -6.45 -20.21 15.69
N HIS A 159 -7.07 -19.89 14.55
CA HIS A 159 -8.49 -20.17 14.30
C HIS A 159 -8.78 -21.67 14.29
N GLY A 160 -7.93 -22.48 13.65
CA GLY A 160 -8.05 -23.94 13.63
C GLY A 160 -7.97 -24.55 15.03
N LEU A 161 -7.02 -24.12 15.87
CA LEU A 161 -6.92 -24.56 17.26
C LEU A 161 -8.15 -24.15 18.08
N ALA A 162 -8.71 -22.96 17.83
CA ALA A 162 -9.94 -22.51 18.49
C ALA A 162 -11.16 -23.33 18.08
N VAL A 163 -11.34 -23.58 16.78
CA VAL A 163 -12.41 -24.43 16.25
C VAL A 163 -12.28 -25.87 16.78
N TRP A 164 -11.06 -26.37 16.95
CA TRP A 164 -10.81 -27.70 17.52
C TRP A 164 -11.14 -27.79 19.01
N SER A 165 -10.76 -26.77 19.78
CA SER A 165 -10.77 -26.83 21.25
C SER A 165 -11.94 -26.08 21.92
N GLY A 166 -12.72 -25.36 21.13
CA GLY A 166 -13.78 -24.45 21.60
C GLY A 166 -13.23 -23.18 22.27
N ALA A 167 -12.01 -22.76 21.94
CA ALA A 167 -11.41 -21.57 22.54
C ALA A 167 -12.12 -20.30 22.06
N GLU A 168 -12.47 -19.42 23.00
CA GLU A 168 -12.87 -18.05 22.66
C GLU A 168 -11.62 -17.20 22.43
N LEU A 169 -11.46 -16.71 21.20
CA LEU A 169 -10.30 -15.90 20.84
C LEU A 169 -10.52 -14.42 21.15
N PRO A 170 -9.45 -13.68 21.48
CA PRO A 170 -9.50 -12.24 21.65
C PRO A 170 -9.70 -11.52 20.30
N THR A 171 -10.37 -10.38 20.33
CA THR A 171 -10.64 -9.55 19.15
C THR A 171 -9.49 -8.54 18.92
N THR A 172 -8.26 -9.05 18.81
CA THR A 172 -7.08 -8.24 18.47
C THR A 172 -7.14 -7.74 17.02
N ASP A 173 -6.42 -6.66 16.68
CA ASP A 173 -6.42 -6.12 15.32
C ASP A 173 -6.04 -7.18 14.27
N GLY A 174 -4.94 -7.90 14.54
CA GLY A 174 -4.45 -8.95 13.65
C GLY A 174 -5.43 -10.11 13.48
N TYR A 175 -6.16 -10.47 14.54
CA TYR A 175 -7.17 -11.53 14.48
C TYR A 175 -8.39 -11.11 13.67
N VAL A 176 -8.90 -9.89 13.86
CA VAL A 176 -10.06 -9.38 13.11
C VAL A 176 -9.74 -9.21 11.62
N ILE A 177 -8.53 -8.74 11.27
CA ILE A 177 -8.11 -8.67 9.85
C ILE A 177 -8.10 -10.06 9.20
N GLY A 178 -7.57 -11.06 9.90
CA GLY A 178 -7.61 -12.44 9.38
C GLY A 178 -9.03 -12.98 9.23
N TRP A 179 -9.93 -12.65 10.16
CA TRP A 179 -11.36 -13.01 10.07
C TRP A 179 -12.05 -12.38 8.86
N VAL A 180 -11.76 -11.10 8.56
CA VAL A 180 -12.28 -10.43 7.35
C VAL A 180 -11.76 -11.08 6.07
N ARG A 181 -10.46 -11.42 6.05
CA ARG A 181 -9.81 -12.11 4.91
C ARG A 181 -10.42 -13.49 4.68
N GLU A 182 -10.61 -14.26 5.74
CA GLU A 182 -11.24 -15.58 5.68
C GLU A 182 -12.66 -15.48 5.08
N GLY A 183 -13.48 -14.55 5.57
CA GLY A 183 -14.81 -14.32 4.99
C GLY A 183 -14.74 -13.91 3.52
N GLY A 184 -13.76 -13.10 3.13
CA GLY A 184 -13.49 -12.76 1.74
C GLY A 184 -13.17 -13.97 0.86
N MET A 185 -12.50 -14.99 1.40
CA MET A 185 -12.13 -16.21 0.68
C MET A 185 -13.32 -17.15 0.41
N MET A 186 -14.43 -17.03 1.13
CA MET A 186 -15.61 -17.91 0.96
C MET A 186 -16.15 -17.94 -0.47
N ARG A 187 -16.06 -16.81 -1.19
CA ARG A 187 -16.47 -16.69 -2.60
C ARG A 187 -15.67 -17.58 -3.57
N HIS A 188 -14.49 -18.05 -3.16
CA HIS A 188 -13.62 -18.91 -3.97
C HIS A 188 -13.88 -20.40 -3.71
N HIS A 189 -15.06 -20.75 -3.17
CA HIS A 189 -15.38 -22.10 -2.68
C HIS A 189 -14.33 -22.60 -1.69
N HIS A 190 -13.80 -21.67 -0.89
CA HIS A 190 -12.83 -21.99 0.15
C HIS A 190 -13.50 -22.90 1.18
N ARG A 191 -12.83 -24.00 1.51
CA ARG A 191 -13.25 -24.86 2.61
C ARG A 191 -12.74 -24.21 3.89
N GLU A 192 -13.65 -23.70 4.71
CA GLU A 192 -13.24 -23.21 6.02
C GLU A 192 -12.52 -24.31 6.82
N ILE A 193 -11.75 -23.92 7.83
CA ILE A 193 -10.91 -24.86 8.59
C ILE A 193 -11.70 -26.04 9.15
N GLY A 194 -12.96 -25.79 9.43
CA GLY A 194 -13.88 -26.79 9.87
C GLY A 194 -14.24 -27.86 8.83
N GLU A 195 -14.57 -27.45 7.61
CA GLU A 195 -14.79 -28.37 6.51
C GLU A 195 -13.52 -29.17 6.19
N TRP A 196 -12.35 -28.51 6.30
CA TRP A 196 -11.07 -29.19 6.17
C TRP A 196 -10.90 -30.30 7.23
N PHE A 197 -11.17 -30.03 8.51
CA PHE A 197 -11.12 -31.08 9.54
C PHE A 197 -12.05 -32.27 9.22
N ALA A 198 -13.24 -32.02 8.67
CA ALA A 198 -14.17 -33.09 8.30
C ALA A 198 -13.64 -33.91 7.10
N ALA A 199 -13.08 -33.24 6.09
CA ALA A 199 -12.47 -33.89 4.93
C ALA A 199 -11.27 -34.76 5.30
N GLU A 200 -10.50 -34.36 6.32
CA GLU A 200 -9.37 -35.13 6.86
C GLU A 200 -9.79 -36.22 7.86
N GLY A 201 -11.10 -36.41 8.10
CA GLY A 201 -11.62 -37.39 9.05
C GLY A 201 -11.30 -37.08 10.52
N LEU A 202 -10.90 -35.84 10.82
CA LEU A 202 -10.57 -35.39 12.18
C LEU A 202 -11.81 -35.02 12.99
N ARG A 203 -12.93 -34.70 12.33
CA ARG A 203 -14.23 -34.45 12.96
C ARG A 203 -15.40 -34.91 12.08
N GLY A 204 -16.60 -34.93 12.65
CA GLY A 204 -17.82 -35.24 11.91
C GLY A 204 -18.11 -34.22 10.78
N PRO A 205 -18.93 -34.58 9.78
CA PRO A 205 -19.31 -33.68 8.69
C PRO A 205 -19.92 -32.38 9.21
N VAL A 206 -19.57 -31.26 8.56
CA VAL A 206 -20.16 -29.95 8.82
C VAL A 206 -20.80 -29.37 7.55
N PRO A 207 -21.78 -28.46 7.68
CA PRO A 207 -22.35 -27.77 6.54
C PRO A 207 -21.29 -27.04 5.73
N HIS A 208 -21.39 -27.10 4.39
CA HIS A 208 -20.56 -26.30 3.51
C HIS A 208 -21.08 -24.88 3.40
N HIS A 209 -20.21 -23.89 3.56
CA HIS A 209 -20.56 -22.47 3.42
C HIS A 209 -20.06 -21.90 2.10
N GLY A 210 -20.89 -21.99 1.04
CA GLY A 210 -20.53 -21.52 -0.30
C GLY A 210 -20.57 -20.00 -0.52
N THR A 211 -21.00 -19.22 0.49
CA THR A 211 -21.05 -17.75 0.42
C THR A 211 -20.67 -17.11 1.75
N LEU A 212 -20.12 -15.89 1.70
CA LEU A 212 -19.83 -15.07 2.88
C LEU A 212 -21.06 -14.93 3.79
N ARG A 213 -22.23 -14.67 3.22
CA ARG A 213 -23.48 -14.56 4.01
C ARG A 213 -23.83 -15.84 4.74
N SER A 214 -23.74 -17.00 4.08
CA SER A 214 -24.02 -18.29 4.72
C SER A 214 -23.05 -18.60 5.86
N TRP A 215 -21.78 -18.20 5.70
CA TRP A 215 -20.73 -18.37 6.70
C TRP A 215 -20.94 -17.44 7.91
N LEU A 216 -21.20 -16.14 7.68
CA LEU A 216 -21.41 -15.16 8.75
C LEU A 216 -22.62 -15.47 9.63
N ARG A 217 -23.69 -16.04 9.07
CA ARG A 217 -24.90 -16.43 9.84
C ARG A 217 -24.63 -17.39 10.98
N VAL A 218 -23.60 -18.23 10.86
CA VAL A 218 -23.25 -19.24 11.86
C VAL A 218 -22.06 -18.84 12.72
N GLN A 219 -21.49 -17.64 12.53
CA GLN A 219 -20.33 -17.21 13.29
C GLN A 219 -20.69 -16.88 14.74
N PRO A 220 -19.98 -17.46 15.74
CA PRO A 220 -20.15 -17.06 17.12
C PRO A 220 -19.68 -15.62 17.30
N ARG A 221 -20.34 -14.87 18.19
CA ARG A 221 -19.97 -13.48 18.53
C ARG A 221 -19.94 -12.53 17.32
N LEU A 222 -20.73 -12.80 16.28
CA LEU A 222 -20.80 -12.00 15.04
C LEU A 222 -20.89 -10.48 15.32
N ALA A 223 -21.83 -10.05 16.17
CA ALA A 223 -22.02 -8.63 16.48
C ALA A 223 -20.77 -7.98 17.11
N GLU A 224 -20.03 -8.72 17.94
CA GLU A 224 -18.81 -8.23 18.56
C GLU A 224 -17.68 -8.06 17.53
N PHE A 225 -17.48 -9.05 16.66
CA PHE A 225 -16.50 -8.98 15.58
C PHE A 225 -16.82 -7.84 14.60
N VAL A 226 -18.11 -7.65 14.29
CA VAL A 226 -18.57 -6.55 13.45
C VAL A 226 -18.33 -5.20 14.12
N ARG A 227 -18.57 -5.02 15.44
CA ARG A 227 -18.19 -3.77 16.13
C ARG A 227 -16.70 -3.52 16.03
N ARG A 228 -15.90 -4.55 16.36
CA ARG A 228 -14.44 -4.44 16.37
C ARG A 228 -13.89 -4.11 14.98
N LEU A 229 -14.49 -4.63 13.91
CA LEU A 229 -14.15 -4.31 12.51
C LEU A 229 -14.10 -2.80 12.25
N PHE A 230 -15.02 -2.00 12.81
CA PHE A 230 -14.98 -0.55 12.61
C PHE A 230 -13.83 0.12 13.37
N GLU A 231 -13.32 -0.50 14.43
CA GLU A 231 -12.25 0.06 15.25
C GLU A 231 -10.86 -0.22 14.66
N VAL A 232 -10.67 -1.36 14.00
CA VAL A 232 -9.35 -1.79 13.46
C VAL A 232 -8.82 -0.81 12.40
N PRO A 233 -7.58 -0.32 12.53
CA PRO A 233 -6.90 0.45 11.47
C PRO A 233 -6.70 -0.38 10.20
N ASP A 234 -6.73 0.24 9.02
CA ASP A 234 -6.40 -0.39 7.71
C ASP A 234 -7.28 -1.55 7.21
N VAL A 235 -8.23 -2.05 8.00
CA VAL A 235 -9.09 -3.18 7.61
C VAL A 235 -10.00 -2.85 6.42
N GLY A 236 -10.28 -1.56 6.19
CA GLY A 236 -11.18 -1.10 5.14
C GLY A 236 -10.76 -1.50 3.72
N SER A 237 -9.46 -1.72 3.45
CA SER A 237 -9.00 -2.23 2.16
C SER A 237 -9.25 -3.72 1.94
N GLU A 238 -9.35 -4.51 3.02
CA GLU A 238 -9.70 -5.94 2.96
C GLU A 238 -11.22 -6.15 2.83
N PHE A 239 -11.96 -5.21 3.41
CA PHE A 239 -13.43 -5.21 3.50
C PHE A 239 -14.13 -4.82 2.18
N ALA A 240 -13.45 -4.14 1.24
CA ALA A 240 -14.04 -3.62 -0.01
C ALA A 240 -13.27 -4.06 -1.26
N ASP A 241 -13.21 -5.38 -1.48
CA ASP A 241 -12.63 -5.96 -2.69
C ASP A 241 -13.49 -5.63 -3.93
N PRO A 242 -12.96 -4.88 -4.92
CA PRO A 242 -13.70 -4.55 -6.14
C PRO A 242 -14.15 -5.77 -6.95
N HIS A 243 -13.52 -6.93 -6.75
CA HIS A 243 -13.85 -8.16 -7.48
C HIS A 243 -14.96 -8.97 -6.81
N ALA A 244 -15.32 -8.67 -5.56
CA ALA A 244 -16.35 -9.41 -4.82
C ALA A 244 -17.70 -9.38 -5.53
N ALA A 245 -18.06 -8.26 -6.19
CA ALA A 245 -19.30 -8.12 -6.95
C ALA A 245 -19.46 -9.16 -8.07
N ARG A 246 -18.35 -9.69 -8.62
CA ARG A 246 -18.38 -10.75 -9.64
C ARG A 246 -18.89 -12.08 -9.09
N SER A 247 -18.80 -12.27 -7.78
CA SER A 247 -19.24 -13.49 -7.06
C SER A 247 -20.66 -13.35 -6.49
N GLY A 248 -21.37 -12.26 -6.81
CA GLY A 248 -22.73 -11.99 -6.37
C GLY A 248 -22.85 -11.28 -5.02
N PRO A 249 -24.04 -10.76 -4.69
CA PRO A 249 -24.27 -9.90 -3.53
C PRO A 249 -24.06 -10.60 -2.18
N ASP A 250 -24.24 -11.92 -2.11
CA ASP A 250 -24.00 -12.72 -0.90
C ASP A 250 -22.51 -12.90 -0.56
N ASN A 251 -21.61 -12.32 -1.38
CA ASN A 251 -20.16 -12.33 -1.21
C ASN A 251 -19.54 -10.93 -1.08
N GLU A 252 -20.35 -9.87 -1.09
CA GLU A 252 -19.91 -8.48 -0.90
C GLU A 252 -20.16 -8.05 0.54
N TRP A 253 -19.09 -7.86 1.32
CA TRP A 253 -19.17 -7.48 2.73
C TRP A 253 -20.19 -6.36 3.04
N PRO A 254 -20.21 -5.19 2.34
CA PRO A 254 -21.24 -4.17 2.54
C PRO A 254 -22.69 -4.68 2.41
N LYS A 255 -22.97 -5.47 1.36
CA LYS A 255 -24.31 -6.00 1.09
C LYS A 255 -24.68 -7.11 2.06
N VAL A 256 -23.72 -7.95 2.43
CA VAL A 256 -23.94 -9.03 3.40
C VAL A 256 -24.25 -8.46 4.78
N LEU A 257 -23.49 -7.47 5.28
CA LEU A 257 -23.79 -6.85 6.58
C LEU A 257 -25.16 -6.16 6.57
N THR A 258 -25.54 -5.52 5.46
CA THR A 258 -26.88 -4.93 5.28
C THR A 258 -27.98 -6.02 5.32
N ALA A 259 -27.75 -7.14 4.63
CA ALA A 259 -28.69 -8.26 4.62
C ALA A 259 -28.83 -8.91 6.00
N LEU A 260 -27.74 -9.09 6.74
CA LEU A 260 -27.74 -9.63 8.10
C LEU A 260 -28.45 -8.68 9.09
N ALA A 261 -28.37 -7.37 8.87
CA ALA A 261 -29.16 -6.40 9.62
C ALA A 261 -30.67 -6.53 9.31
N GLY A 262 -31.02 -6.71 8.03
CA GLY A 262 -32.40 -7.00 7.62
C GLY A 262 -32.96 -8.32 8.15
N GLU A 263 -32.09 -9.29 8.44
CA GLU A 263 -32.44 -10.56 9.09
C GLU A 263 -32.54 -10.45 10.63
N GLY A 264 -32.17 -9.31 11.22
CA GLY A 264 -32.15 -9.11 12.67
C GLY A 264 -30.96 -9.76 13.39
N LEU A 265 -29.93 -10.22 12.66
CA LEU A 265 -28.69 -10.77 13.24
C LEU A 265 -27.70 -9.66 13.64
N LEU A 266 -27.85 -8.47 13.07
CA LEU A 266 -27.11 -7.27 13.41
C LEU A 266 -28.10 -6.13 13.66
N ASP A 267 -27.79 -5.25 14.61
CA ASP A 267 -28.60 -4.05 14.85
C ASP A 267 -28.32 -3.01 13.75
N ARG A 268 -29.37 -2.65 12.99
CA ARG A 268 -29.27 -1.71 11.88
C ARG A 268 -28.89 -0.31 12.34
N ALA A 269 -29.47 0.17 13.44
CA ALA A 269 -29.19 1.51 13.97
C ALA A 269 -27.73 1.60 14.43
N GLU A 270 -27.24 0.57 15.11
CA GLU A 270 -25.85 0.44 15.52
C GLU A 270 -24.90 0.41 14.32
N LEU A 271 -25.21 -0.32 13.24
CA LEU A 271 -24.38 -0.32 12.03
C LEU A 271 -24.28 1.07 11.39
N ILE A 272 -25.37 1.84 11.37
CA ILE A 272 -25.35 3.23 10.88
C ILE A 272 -24.45 4.09 11.77
N ASP A 273 -24.57 3.96 13.10
CA ASP A 273 -23.73 4.69 14.07
C ASP A 273 -22.24 4.34 13.92
N LEU A 274 -21.93 3.06 13.75
CA LEU A 274 -20.57 2.58 13.49
C LEU A 274 -20.00 3.11 12.17
N CYS A 275 -20.81 3.14 11.09
CA CYS A 275 -20.44 3.75 9.82
C CYS A 275 -20.10 5.23 9.99
N LEU A 276 -21.01 6.02 10.59
CA LEU A 276 -20.77 7.45 10.81
C LEU A 276 -19.56 7.70 11.70
N GLY A 277 -19.43 6.97 12.80
CA GLY A 277 -18.30 7.06 13.72
C GLY A 277 -16.97 6.70 13.07
N ARG A 278 -16.94 5.71 12.16
CA ARG A 278 -15.72 5.39 11.39
C ARG A 278 -15.39 6.46 10.36
N LEU A 279 -16.38 6.96 9.63
CA LEU A 279 -16.17 7.99 8.61
C LEU A 279 -15.73 9.33 9.22
N LEU A 280 -16.22 9.66 10.42
CA LEU A 280 -15.81 10.85 11.19
C LEU A 280 -14.38 10.76 11.74
N ARG A 281 -13.91 9.57 12.12
CA ARG A 281 -12.51 9.39 12.56
C ARG A 281 -11.51 9.68 11.44
N GLY A 282 -11.93 9.57 10.18
CA GLY A 282 -11.07 9.76 9.02
C GLY A 282 -10.07 8.62 8.82
N ASP A 283 -9.60 8.48 7.58
CA ASP A 283 -8.54 7.56 7.16
C ASP A 283 -8.18 7.89 5.70
N ARG A 284 -7.16 7.21 5.15
CA ARG A 284 -6.87 7.27 3.71
C ARG A 284 -8.08 6.79 2.88
N PRO A 285 -8.37 7.37 1.70
CA PRO A 285 -9.59 7.08 0.94
C PRO A 285 -9.84 5.60 0.65
N GLY A 286 -8.78 4.81 0.44
CA GLY A 286 -8.88 3.37 0.23
C GLY A 286 -9.46 2.60 1.42
N ASN A 287 -9.20 3.04 2.65
CA ASN A 287 -9.72 2.43 3.87
C ASN A 287 -11.15 2.85 4.18
N LEU A 288 -11.57 4.03 3.75
CA LEU A 288 -12.94 4.50 3.98
C LEU A 288 -13.93 3.95 2.94
N ARG A 289 -13.44 3.49 1.78
CA ARG A 289 -14.29 3.05 0.66
C ARG A 289 -15.36 2.05 1.06
N GLY A 290 -14.98 1.01 1.79
CA GLY A 290 -15.92 -0.03 2.19
C GLY A 290 -16.98 0.44 3.16
N PHE A 291 -16.61 1.27 4.13
CA PHE A 291 -17.57 1.85 5.07
C PHE A 291 -18.53 2.83 4.39
N LEU A 292 -18.07 3.55 3.36
CA LEU A 292 -18.94 4.37 2.50
C LEU A 292 -19.89 3.51 1.67
N GLN A 293 -19.41 2.40 1.11
CA GLN A 293 -20.26 1.45 0.40
C GLN A 293 -21.32 0.86 1.35
N LEU A 294 -20.93 0.43 2.55
CA LEU A 294 -21.87 -0.09 3.55
C LEU A 294 -22.91 0.96 3.95
N TYR A 295 -22.49 2.20 4.20
CA TYR A 295 -23.41 3.29 4.51
C TYR A 295 -24.40 3.54 3.36
N ALA A 296 -23.94 3.48 2.11
CA ALA A 296 -24.80 3.62 0.94
C ALA A 296 -25.77 2.45 0.77
N GLU A 297 -25.32 1.21 0.99
CA GLU A 297 -26.15 -0.01 0.92
C GLU A 297 -27.19 -0.07 2.04
N LEU A 298 -26.85 0.40 3.26
CA LEU A 298 -27.81 0.54 4.34
C LEU A 298 -28.95 1.49 3.95
N ALA A 299 -28.68 2.49 3.11
CA ALA A 299 -29.63 3.50 2.64
C ALA A 299 -30.49 4.07 3.78
N PRO A 300 -29.91 4.84 4.73
CA PRO A 300 -30.64 5.36 5.87
C PRO A 300 -31.86 6.17 5.45
N ASP A 301 -33.00 5.92 6.08
CA ASP A 301 -34.23 6.64 5.80
C ASP A 301 -34.25 8.05 6.42
N ALA A 302 -35.33 8.80 6.17
CA ALA A 302 -35.43 10.17 6.66
C ALA A 302 -35.43 10.28 8.19
N GLU A 303 -36.03 9.33 8.93
CA GLU A 303 -36.01 9.32 10.39
C GLU A 303 -34.61 8.97 10.91
N GLU A 304 -33.96 7.98 10.30
CA GLU A 304 -32.60 7.56 10.64
C GLU A 304 -31.58 8.68 10.42
N VAL A 305 -31.72 9.44 9.33
CA VAL A 305 -30.91 10.63 9.03
C VAL A 305 -31.18 11.75 10.04
N LEU A 306 -32.45 12.04 10.35
CA LEU A 306 -32.81 13.11 11.29
C LEU A 306 -32.35 12.82 12.72
N ALA A 307 -32.48 11.57 13.17
CA ALA A 307 -31.97 11.11 14.46
C ALA A 307 -30.46 11.36 14.61
N ARG A 308 -29.72 11.40 13.48
CA ARG A 308 -28.26 11.56 13.41
C ARG A 308 -27.85 12.85 12.69
N ALA A 309 -28.73 13.85 12.62
CA ALA A 309 -28.52 15.04 11.80
C ALA A 309 -27.20 15.76 12.16
N ARG A 310 -26.88 15.86 13.45
CA ARG A 310 -25.63 16.50 13.92
C ARG A 310 -24.38 15.74 13.45
N ASP A 311 -24.38 14.42 13.49
CA ASP A 311 -23.23 13.63 13.02
C ASP A 311 -23.05 13.73 11.51
N HIS A 312 -24.14 13.83 10.75
CA HIS A 312 -24.08 14.14 9.32
C HIS A 312 -23.54 15.55 9.05
N VAL A 313 -23.92 16.56 9.84
CA VAL A 313 -23.39 17.92 9.71
C VAL A 313 -21.87 17.92 9.97
N ARG A 314 -21.42 17.25 11.04
CA ARG A 314 -20.00 17.06 11.32
C ARG A 314 -19.29 16.31 10.21
N LEU A 315 -19.92 15.28 9.64
CA LEU A 315 -19.32 14.52 8.54
C LEU A 315 -19.24 15.32 7.24
N ALA A 316 -20.23 16.19 6.98
CA ALA A 316 -20.21 17.14 5.87
C ALA A 316 -19.13 18.23 6.06
N ALA A 317 -18.89 18.64 7.31
CA ALA A 317 -17.90 19.64 7.68
C ALA A 317 -16.46 19.09 7.55
N ASP A 318 -16.16 17.97 8.22
CA ASP A 318 -14.79 17.52 8.48
C ASP A 318 -14.44 16.22 7.73
N GLY A 319 -15.42 15.51 7.18
CA GLY A 319 -15.20 14.24 6.51
C GLY A 319 -14.36 14.34 5.24
N ALA A 320 -13.78 13.21 4.82
CA ALA A 320 -13.13 13.08 3.51
C ALA A 320 -14.11 13.49 2.39
N PRO A 321 -13.63 13.97 1.22
CA PRO A 321 -14.49 14.61 0.21
C PRO A 321 -15.71 13.78 -0.22
N THR A 322 -15.54 12.47 -0.38
CA THR A 322 -16.63 11.54 -0.74
C THR A 322 -17.62 11.31 0.41
N ALA A 323 -17.14 11.27 1.65
CA ALA A 323 -17.97 11.16 2.85
C ALA A 323 -18.78 12.43 3.07
N ALA A 324 -18.15 13.60 2.92
CA ALA A 324 -18.81 14.90 3.02
C ALA A 324 -19.92 15.05 1.96
N LYS A 325 -19.66 14.63 0.72
CA LYS A 325 -20.68 14.58 -0.34
C LYS A 325 -21.86 13.68 0.02
N THR A 326 -21.57 12.51 0.58
CA THR A 326 -22.60 11.54 0.98
C THR A 326 -23.45 12.09 2.13
N ALA A 327 -22.83 12.71 3.13
CA ALA A 327 -23.51 13.36 4.25
C ALA A 327 -24.39 14.54 3.79
N GLN A 328 -23.87 15.40 2.90
CA GLN A 328 -24.65 16.49 2.31
C GLN A 328 -25.87 15.97 1.54
N ALA A 329 -25.71 14.88 0.78
CA ALA A 329 -26.83 14.27 0.05
C ALA A 329 -27.90 13.69 0.99
N ALA A 330 -27.50 13.02 2.07
CA ALA A 330 -28.42 12.51 3.09
C ALA A 330 -29.20 13.64 3.78
N LEU A 331 -28.52 14.70 4.22
CA LEU A 331 -29.18 15.88 4.82
C LEU A 331 -30.09 16.61 3.82
N ARG A 332 -29.71 16.64 2.54
CA ARG A 332 -30.55 17.22 1.48
C ARG A 332 -31.82 16.44 1.24
N ALA A 333 -31.81 15.12 1.42
CA ALA A 333 -33.00 14.28 1.27
C ALA A 333 -34.08 14.60 2.32
N VAL A 334 -33.70 15.12 3.48
CA VAL A 334 -34.65 15.55 4.53
C VAL A 334 -35.03 17.04 4.43
N ASP A 335 -34.33 17.84 3.62
CA ASP A 335 -34.55 19.28 3.32
C ASP A 335 -35.31 20.06 4.42
N THR A 336 -36.60 20.30 4.21
CA THR A 336 -37.48 21.11 5.08
C THR A 336 -37.66 20.57 6.50
N ARG A 337 -37.32 19.30 6.73
CA ARG A 337 -37.40 18.66 8.04
C ARG A 337 -36.15 18.93 8.90
N LEU A 338 -35.08 19.46 8.31
CA LEU A 338 -33.86 19.81 9.04
C LEU A 338 -34.10 21.09 9.88
N PRO A 339 -33.74 21.11 11.17
CA PRO A 339 -33.81 22.33 11.97
C PRO A 339 -33.03 23.47 11.32
N ALA A 340 -33.62 24.67 11.30
CA ALA A 340 -33.06 25.81 10.58
C ALA A 340 -31.67 26.22 11.09
N GLU A 341 -31.42 26.04 12.39
CA GLU A 341 -30.11 26.26 13.01
C GLU A 341 -29.06 25.28 12.46
N LEU A 342 -29.39 23.99 12.38
CA LEU A 342 -28.49 22.98 11.80
C LEU A 342 -28.28 23.18 10.30
N PHE A 343 -29.29 23.67 9.58
CA PHE A 343 -29.14 23.98 8.15
C PHE A 343 -28.17 25.16 7.92
N ALA A 344 -28.21 26.16 8.80
CA ALA A 344 -27.26 27.28 8.75
C ALA A 344 -25.84 26.84 9.12
N GLU A 345 -25.69 25.99 10.15
CA GLU A 345 -24.41 25.38 10.54
C GLU A 345 -23.81 24.56 9.39
N LEU A 346 -24.60 23.66 8.79
CA LEU A 346 -24.22 22.88 7.61
C LEU A 346 -23.77 23.80 6.46
N THR A 347 -24.52 24.87 6.21
CA THR A 347 -24.22 25.81 5.14
C THR A 347 -22.87 26.47 5.35
N ALA A 348 -22.63 27.02 6.54
CA ALA A 348 -21.36 27.66 6.86
C ALA A 348 -20.21 26.65 6.74
N ALA A 349 -20.37 25.45 7.32
CA ALA A 349 -19.34 24.42 7.31
C ALA A 349 -18.99 23.95 5.89
N VAL A 350 -19.98 23.63 5.06
CA VAL A 350 -19.74 23.17 3.67
C VAL A 350 -19.14 24.26 2.79
N LEU A 351 -19.54 25.52 2.98
CA LEU A 351 -19.02 26.65 2.19
C LEU A 351 -17.59 27.05 2.58
N ALA A 352 -17.13 26.70 3.78
CA ALA A 352 -15.74 26.86 4.19
C ALA A 352 -14.79 25.86 3.51
N ARG A 353 -15.31 24.77 2.94
CA ARG A 353 -14.49 23.74 2.30
C ARG A 353 -14.02 24.15 0.90
N PRO A 354 -12.86 23.65 0.42
CA PRO A 354 -12.33 24.02 -0.90
C PRO A 354 -13.01 23.33 -2.09
N GLU A 355 -13.83 22.30 -1.88
CA GLU A 355 -14.43 21.54 -2.98
C GLU A 355 -15.57 22.31 -3.66
N LYS A 356 -15.25 22.90 -4.84
CA LYS A 356 -16.20 23.66 -5.67
C LYS A 356 -17.56 22.98 -5.88
N ALA A 357 -17.59 21.65 -6.07
CA ALA A 357 -18.82 20.91 -6.31
C ALA A 357 -19.77 20.92 -5.09
N LEU A 358 -19.24 20.74 -3.88
CA LEU A 358 -20.02 20.76 -2.64
C LEU A 358 -20.55 22.17 -2.36
N ALA A 359 -19.68 23.18 -2.50
CA ALA A 359 -20.06 24.57 -2.29
C ALA A 359 -21.13 25.03 -3.29
N THR A 360 -21.00 24.68 -4.57
CA THR A 360 -22.01 25.00 -5.59
C THR A 360 -23.34 24.33 -5.31
N ALA A 361 -23.33 23.04 -4.91
CA ALA A 361 -24.54 22.32 -4.55
C ALA A 361 -25.23 22.93 -3.31
N GLN A 362 -24.44 23.38 -2.31
CA GLN A 362 -24.95 24.04 -1.11
C GLN A 362 -25.57 25.40 -1.43
N LEU A 363 -24.89 26.26 -2.20
CA LEU A 363 -25.45 27.56 -2.61
C LEU A 363 -26.75 27.40 -3.40
N GLY A 364 -26.82 26.37 -4.26
CA GLY A 364 -28.05 26.03 -4.98
C GLY A 364 -29.18 25.60 -4.04
N TRP A 365 -28.87 24.83 -3.00
CA TRP A 365 -29.82 24.39 -1.98
C TRP A 365 -30.31 25.58 -1.13
N VAL A 366 -29.41 26.43 -0.63
CA VAL A 366 -29.76 27.65 0.11
C VAL A 366 -30.62 28.59 -0.74
N GLY A 367 -30.28 28.78 -2.01
CA GLY A 367 -31.09 29.60 -2.92
C GLY A 367 -32.50 29.05 -3.13
N ALA A 368 -32.68 27.73 -3.13
CA ALA A 368 -34.01 27.12 -3.16
C ALA A 368 -34.77 27.32 -1.84
N ALA A 369 -34.10 27.19 -0.71
CA ALA A 369 -34.69 27.43 0.61
C ALA A 369 -35.16 28.89 0.77
N LEU A 370 -34.34 29.87 0.38
CA LEU A 370 -34.67 31.30 0.45
C LEU A 370 -35.80 31.72 -0.50
N ARG A 371 -35.96 31.03 -1.65
CA ARG A 371 -37.13 31.25 -2.52
C ARG A 371 -38.42 30.72 -1.90
N ARG A 372 -38.33 29.61 -1.16
CA ARG A 372 -39.47 28.98 -0.49
C ARG A 372 -39.87 29.72 0.78
N ASP A 373 -38.88 30.20 1.54
CA ASP A 373 -39.08 30.90 2.80
C ASP A 373 -38.06 32.05 2.95
N PRO A 374 -38.42 33.26 2.47
CA PRO A 374 -37.54 34.43 2.56
C PRO A 374 -37.20 34.86 4.00
N ALA A 375 -38.00 34.46 5.00
CA ALA A 375 -37.76 34.83 6.40
C ALA A 375 -36.47 34.19 6.97
N GLN A 376 -35.91 33.17 6.30
CA GLN A 376 -34.63 32.57 6.69
C GLN A 376 -33.41 33.38 6.27
N ALA A 377 -33.58 34.49 5.53
CA ALA A 377 -32.48 35.33 5.07
C ALA A 377 -31.57 35.79 6.21
N ASP A 378 -32.13 36.21 7.34
CA ASP A 378 -31.38 36.67 8.52
C ASP A 378 -30.40 35.62 9.04
N ARG A 379 -30.77 34.35 8.94
CA ARG A 379 -29.99 33.23 9.44
C ARG A 379 -29.02 32.67 8.40
N LEU A 380 -29.44 32.58 7.13
CA LEU A 380 -28.66 31.91 6.09
C LEU A 380 -27.65 32.81 5.40
N LEU A 381 -27.91 34.13 5.30
CA LEU A 381 -26.99 35.03 4.61
C LEU A 381 -25.61 35.15 5.29
N PRO A 382 -25.50 35.23 6.63
CA PRO A 382 -24.19 35.16 7.29
C PRO A 382 -23.44 33.86 6.97
N ALA A 383 -24.14 32.72 6.87
CA ALA A 383 -23.53 31.45 6.48
C ALA A 383 -23.09 31.44 5.00
N VAL A 384 -23.87 32.06 4.10
CA VAL A 384 -23.51 32.23 2.68
C VAL A 384 -22.24 33.07 2.52
N ALA A 385 -22.06 34.09 3.35
CA ALA A 385 -20.91 34.99 3.29
C ALA A 385 -19.57 34.28 3.55
N VAL A 386 -19.57 33.11 4.20
CA VAL A 386 -18.37 32.25 4.35
C VAL A 386 -17.76 31.88 2.98
N ALA A 387 -18.59 31.70 1.95
CA ALA A 387 -18.13 31.39 0.59
C ALA A 387 -17.36 32.53 -0.09
N PHE A 388 -17.34 33.75 0.47
CA PHE A 388 -16.54 34.85 -0.06
C PHE A 388 -15.04 34.54 0.01
N ALA A 389 -14.61 33.75 0.99
CA ALA A 389 -13.23 33.27 1.12
C ALA A 389 -12.92 32.02 0.27
N HIS A 390 -13.87 31.48 -0.49
CA HIS A 390 -13.70 30.21 -1.21
C HIS A 390 -12.67 30.34 -2.34
N PRO A 391 -11.77 29.37 -2.58
CA PRO A 391 -10.68 29.50 -3.56
C PRO A 391 -11.12 29.67 -5.02
N ALA A 392 -12.31 29.15 -5.38
CA ALA A 392 -12.87 29.29 -6.73
C ALA A 392 -13.68 30.60 -6.90
N PRO A 393 -13.28 31.53 -7.80
CA PRO A 393 -14.01 32.80 -8.02
C PRO A 393 -15.47 32.60 -8.43
N THR A 394 -15.76 31.58 -9.24
CA THR A 394 -17.12 31.23 -9.66
C THR A 394 -18.07 30.85 -8.50
N VAL A 395 -17.53 30.45 -7.34
CA VAL A 395 -18.31 30.19 -6.12
C VAL A 395 -18.55 31.50 -5.36
N GLN A 396 -17.52 32.35 -5.26
CA GLN A 396 -17.61 33.69 -4.70
C GLN A 396 -18.67 34.54 -5.42
N GLU A 397 -18.65 34.57 -6.76
CA GLU A 397 -19.64 35.27 -7.61
C GLU A 397 -21.07 34.80 -7.32
N ARG A 398 -21.28 33.48 -7.22
CA ARG A 398 -22.59 32.91 -6.92
C ARG A 398 -23.08 33.29 -5.52
N ALA A 399 -22.19 33.24 -4.53
CA ALA A 399 -22.49 33.65 -3.16
C ALA A 399 -22.86 35.13 -3.10
N LEU A 400 -22.07 36.00 -3.77
CA LEU A 400 -22.31 37.44 -3.82
C LEU A 400 -23.65 37.75 -4.49
N GLY A 401 -23.95 37.10 -5.63
CA GLY A 401 -25.22 37.26 -6.32
C GLY A 401 -26.42 36.78 -5.49
N LEU A 402 -26.26 35.73 -4.68
CA LEU A 402 -27.30 35.26 -3.77
C LEU A 402 -27.49 36.23 -2.60
N ALA A 403 -26.41 36.71 -2.00
CA ALA A 403 -26.44 37.70 -0.92
C ALA A 403 -27.12 39.00 -1.38
N ALA A 404 -26.70 39.58 -2.49
CA ALA A 404 -27.24 40.84 -3.02
C ALA A 404 -28.76 40.80 -3.27
N ARG A 405 -29.30 39.65 -3.70
CA ARG A 405 -30.74 39.47 -3.94
C ARG A 405 -31.59 39.53 -2.67
N HIS A 406 -31.06 39.03 -1.56
CA HIS A 406 -31.83 38.85 -0.33
C HIS A 406 -31.48 39.86 0.77
N LEU A 407 -30.30 40.49 0.72
CA LEU A 407 -29.83 41.51 1.68
C LEU A 407 -30.83 42.64 1.96
N PRO A 408 -31.58 43.18 0.98
CA PRO A 408 -32.52 44.29 1.24
C PRO A 408 -33.67 43.95 2.20
N HIS A 409 -33.91 42.65 2.44
CA HIS A 409 -35.02 42.15 3.25
C HIS A 409 -34.53 41.54 4.57
N THR A 410 -33.27 41.79 4.93
CA THR A 410 -32.58 41.19 6.08
C THR A 410 -32.42 42.19 7.23
N ALA A 411 -32.44 41.71 8.48
CA ALA A 411 -32.13 42.51 9.65
C ALA A 411 -30.72 43.15 9.58
N ALA A 412 -30.57 44.33 10.18
CA ALA A 412 -29.34 45.12 10.10
C ALA A 412 -28.09 44.35 10.58
N ALA A 413 -28.21 43.53 11.64
CA ALA A 413 -27.09 42.75 12.16
C ALA A 413 -26.59 41.69 11.16
N ALA A 414 -27.50 41.01 10.47
CA ALA A 414 -27.14 40.01 9.46
C ALA A 414 -26.62 40.68 8.18
N ALA A 415 -27.18 41.84 7.80
CA ALA A 415 -26.64 42.64 6.70
C ALA A 415 -25.20 43.12 6.99
N GLU A 416 -24.91 43.56 8.22
CA GLU A 416 -23.57 43.98 8.63
C GLU A 416 -22.58 42.82 8.62
N ALA A 417 -22.98 41.64 9.11
CA ALA A 417 -22.14 40.44 9.06
C ALA A 417 -21.74 40.06 7.62
N VAL A 418 -22.67 40.16 6.66
CA VAL A 418 -22.39 39.90 5.24
C VAL A 418 -21.44 40.96 4.65
N ARG A 419 -21.65 42.25 4.98
CA ARG A 419 -20.79 43.34 4.50
C ARG A 419 -19.37 43.21 5.05
N ALA A 420 -19.22 42.83 6.32
CA ALA A 420 -17.92 42.63 6.95
C ALA A 420 -17.10 41.51 6.26
N ALA A 421 -17.76 40.50 5.69
CA ALA A 421 -17.10 39.40 4.99
C ALA A 421 -16.59 39.76 3.58
N VAL A 422 -16.99 40.91 3.01
CA VAL A 422 -16.64 41.30 1.63
C VAL A 422 -15.14 41.40 1.40
N SER A 423 -14.36 41.76 2.43
CA SER A 423 -12.90 41.81 2.33
C SER A 423 -12.26 40.46 2.01
N ALA A 424 -12.98 39.34 2.20
CA ALA A 424 -12.50 38.01 1.85
C ALA A 424 -12.67 37.67 0.35
N LEU A 425 -13.46 38.44 -0.41
CA LEU A 425 -13.63 38.24 -1.85
C LEU A 425 -12.34 38.50 -2.61
N SER A 426 -12.19 37.81 -3.75
CA SER A 426 -11.10 38.09 -4.69
C SER A 426 -11.11 39.55 -5.16
N PRO A 427 -9.95 40.15 -5.47
CA PRO A 427 -9.86 41.55 -5.89
C PRO A 427 -10.78 41.89 -7.06
N ALA A 428 -10.93 40.96 -8.02
CA ALA A 428 -11.79 41.14 -9.19
C ALA A 428 -13.28 41.36 -8.83
N LEU A 429 -13.75 40.85 -7.70
CA LEU A 429 -15.15 40.94 -7.26
C LEU A 429 -15.41 42.08 -6.25
N GLN A 430 -14.37 42.74 -5.75
CA GLN A 430 -14.50 43.81 -4.75
C GLN A 430 -15.36 44.97 -5.27
N ALA A 431 -15.10 45.43 -6.50
CA ALA A 431 -15.85 46.53 -7.11
C ALA A 431 -17.34 46.19 -7.31
N ASP A 432 -17.65 44.94 -7.69
CA ASP A 432 -19.03 44.47 -7.82
C ASP A 432 -19.68 44.30 -6.45
N ALA A 433 -18.96 43.85 -5.42
CA ALA A 433 -19.48 43.71 -4.07
C ALA A 433 -19.84 45.06 -3.43
N HIS A 434 -18.97 46.07 -3.55
CA HIS A 434 -19.26 47.43 -3.10
C HIS A 434 -20.53 48.00 -3.76
N ARG A 435 -20.71 47.75 -5.06
CA ARG A 435 -21.89 48.19 -5.83
C ARG A 435 -23.16 47.43 -5.43
N LEU A 436 -23.10 46.11 -5.38
CA LEU A 436 -24.25 45.24 -5.16
C LEU A 436 -24.74 45.23 -3.71
N LEU A 437 -23.86 45.48 -2.73
CA LEU A 437 -24.16 45.45 -1.30
C LEU A 437 -24.25 46.85 -0.66
N ALA A 438 -24.13 47.90 -1.49
CA ALA A 438 -24.16 49.31 -1.09
C ALA A 438 -23.16 49.65 0.04
N ILE A 439 -21.93 49.15 -0.07
CA ILE A 439 -20.84 49.39 0.90
C ILE A 439 -20.07 50.64 0.44
N PRO A 440 -19.92 51.69 1.28
CA PRO A 440 -19.13 52.87 0.95
C PRO A 440 -17.72 52.48 0.50
N THR A 441 -17.32 52.89 -0.70
CA THR A 441 -15.98 52.60 -1.23
C THR A 441 -14.96 53.44 -0.44
N PRO A 442 -13.93 52.83 0.20
CA PRO A 442 -12.80 53.60 0.68
C PRO A 442 -12.09 54.21 -0.53
N SER A 443 -11.94 55.54 -0.51
CA SER A 443 -11.23 56.32 -1.52
C SER A 443 -9.72 56.05 -1.42
N GLY A 444 -9.26 54.97 -2.05
CA GLY A 444 -7.85 54.62 -2.20
C GLY A 444 -7.61 54.10 -3.61
N GLU A 445 -6.61 54.65 -4.29
CA GLU A 445 -6.28 54.41 -5.70
C GLU A 445 -6.11 52.91 -6.00
N TRP A 446 -6.88 52.43 -6.99
CA TRP A 446 -6.70 51.11 -7.59
C TRP A 446 -5.41 51.10 -8.42
N GLN A 447 -4.43 50.28 -8.02
CA GLN A 447 -3.31 49.90 -8.88
C GLN A 447 -3.68 48.65 -9.67
N GLU A 448 -3.56 48.73 -10.99
CA GLU A 448 -3.84 47.65 -11.94
C GLU A 448 -2.78 46.53 -11.79
N PRO A 449 -3.16 45.26 -11.50
CA PRO A 449 -2.19 44.18 -11.44
C PRO A 449 -1.71 43.79 -12.85
N PRO A 450 -0.44 43.41 -13.02
CA PRO A 450 0.10 43.04 -14.32
C PRO A 450 -0.63 41.81 -14.89
N GLN A 451 -0.87 41.84 -16.20
CA GLN A 451 -1.57 40.78 -16.93
C GLN A 451 -0.78 39.47 -16.88
N VAL A 452 -1.43 38.39 -16.46
CA VAL A 452 -0.88 37.03 -16.45
C VAL A 452 -0.98 36.45 -17.86
N GLU A 453 0.16 36.29 -18.53
CA GLU A 453 0.28 35.43 -19.71
C GLU A 453 -0.01 33.97 -19.33
N ALA A 454 -0.80 33.29 -20.15
CA ALA A 454 -1.13 31.88 -19.94
C ALA A 454 0.15 31.02 -19.96
N SER A 455 0.50 30.41 -18.83
CA SER A 455 1.64 29.50 -18.76
C SER A 455 1.35 28.19 -19.51
N PRO A 456 2.33 27.63 -20.26
CA PRO A 456 2.27 26.24 -20.70
C PRO A 456 2.13 25.35 -19.45
N THR A 457 1.38 24.24 -19.55
CA THR A 457 1.12 23.29 -18.45
C THR A 457 2.25 23.28 -17.43
N GLY A 458 2.03 23.94 -16.29
CA GLY A 458 3.08 24.27 -15.35
C GLY A 458 3.83 23.00 -14.97
N SER A 459 5.15 23.01 -15.18
CA SER A 459 6.05 22.13 -14.44
C SER A 459 5.68 22.31 -12.97
N ALA A 460 5.13 21.27 -12.35
CA ALA A 460 4.84 21.34 -10.92
C ALA A 460 6.15 21.73 -10.21
N ALA A 461 6.09 22.67 -9.27
CA ALA A 461 7.27 22.97 -8.48
C ALA A 461 7.70 21.69 -7.72
N MET A 462 9.01 21.52 -7.51
CA MET A 462 9.49 20.47 -6.61
C MET A 462 8.86 20.66 -5.22
N PRO A 463 8.52 19.57 -4.51
CA PRO A 463 8.05 19.69 -3.14
C PRO A 463 9.05 20.44 -2.26
N ALA A 464 8.54 21.14 -1.24
CA ALA A 464 9.37 21.88 -0.31
C ALA A 464 10.29 20.92 0.46
N ALA A 465 11.52 21.37 0.71
CA ALA A 465 12.46 20.62 1.54
C ALA A 465 11.89 20.39 2.96
N PRO A 466 12.16 19.24 3.59
CA PRO A 466 11.67 18.96 4.92
C PRO A 466 12.19 19.99 5.93
N ALA A 467 11.33 20.43 6.84
CA ALA A 467 11.64 21.49 7.81
C ALA A 467 12.65 21.05 8.89
N GLY A 468 12.89 19.74 9.02
CA GLY A 468 13.84 19.16 9.97
C GLY A 468 13.74 17.64 10.06
N PRO A 469 14.48 17.00 10.98
CA PRO A 469 14.59 15.54 11.05
C PRO A 469 13.27 14.84 11.40
N VAL A 470 12.35 15.49 12.11
CA VAL A 470 11.03 14.95 12.44
C VAL A 470 10.11 14.91 11.21
N ASP A 471 9.97 16.02 10.50
CA ASP A 471 9.23 16.09 9.23
C ASP A 471 9.82 15.12 8.20
N LEU A 472 11.15 15.03 8.13
CA LEU A 472 11.83 14.05 7.28
C LEU A 472 11.48 12.59 7.63
N ALA A 473 11.39 12.26 8.93
CA ALA A 473 10.97 10.92 9.36
C ALA A 473 9.50 10.65 9.01
N GLU A 474 8.60 11.62 9.17
CA GLU A 474 7.19 11.48 8.77
C GLU A 474 7.04 11.23 7.28
N ARG A 475 7.72 12.01 6.45
CA ARG A 475 7.73 11.86 4.98
C ARG A 475 8.33 10.53 4.53
N LEU A 476 9.43 10.09 5.15
CA LEU A 476 9.98 8.76 4.88
C LEU A 476 8.98 7.65 5.29
N GLY A 477 8.28 7.82 6.40
CA GLY A 477 7.23 6.91 6.84
C GLY A 477 6.09 6.80 5.82
N ALA A 478 5.68 7.92 5.21
CA ALA A 478 4.69 7.94 4.13
C ALA A 478 5.19 7.19 2.88
N LEU A 479 6.43 7.46 2.44
CA LEU A 479 7.02 6.76 1.29
C LEU A 479 7.13 5.24 1.52
N LEU A 480 7.39 4.79 2.75
CA LEU A 480 7.44 3.36 3.09
C LEU A 480 6.04 2.70 3.12
N ALA A 481 4.98 3.48 3.35
CA ALA A 481 3.61 2.99 3.41
C ALA A 481 2.92 3.00 2.03
N ASP A 482 3.33 3.88 1.12
CA ASP A 482 2.71 4.05 -0.19
C ASP A 482 3.14 2.99 -1.20
N ARG A 483 2.15 2.40 -1.88
CA ARG A 483 2.40 1.42 -2.96
C ARG A 483 2.88 2.06 -4.26
N VAL A 484 2.68 3.38 -4.42
CA VAL A 484 3.08 4.19 -5.58
C VAL A 484 3.49 5.58 -5.04
N PRO A 485 4.70 5.71 -4.47
CA PRO A 485 5.15 6.99 -3.92
C PRO A 485 5.32 8.05 -5.01
N ASP A 486 5.04 9.29 -4.65
CA ASP A 486 5.28 10.45 -5.52
C ASP A 486 6.79 10.58 -5.84
N PRO A 487 7.18 10.68 -7.12
CA PRO A 487 8.58 10.83 -7.51
C PRO A 487 9.28 12.10 -6.97
N GLY A 488 8.55 13.21 -6.88
CA GLY A 488 9.08 14.46 -6.35
C GLY A 488 9.40 14.35 -4.85
N GLU A 489 8.46 13.83 -4.06
CA GLU A 489 8.66 13.57 -2.63
C GLU A 489 9.78 12.56 -2.40
N PHE A 490 9.88 11.51 -3.21
CA PHE A 490 10.98 10.55 -3.17
C PHE A 490 12.35 11.23 -3.30
N GLU A 491 12.53 12.08 -4.32
CA GLU A 491 13.82 12.77 -4.54
C GLU A 491 14.15 13.76 -3.43
N VAL A 492 13.15 14.51 -2.94
CA VAL A 492 13.31 15.48 -1.85
C VAL A 492 13.71 14.77 -0.55
N VAL A 493 13.04 13.67 -0.21
CA VAL A 493 13.34 12.88 1.00
C VAL A 493 14.73 12.23 0.89
N LEU A 494 15.07 11.62 -0.25
CA LEU A 494 16.39 10.99 -0.42
C LEU A 494 17.53 12.00 -0.26
N ALA A 495 17.39 13.19 -0.85
CA ALA A 495 18.36 14.27 -0.72
C ALA A 495 18.46 14.78 0.72
N ALA A 496 17.33 14.97 1.40
CA ALA A 496 17.26 15.43 2.78
C ALA A 496 17.86 14.41 3.77
N LEU A 497 17.68 13.10 3.56
CA LEU A 497 18.29 12.05 4.39
C LEU A 497 19.81 12.12 4.37
N VAL A 498 20.41 12.30 3.19
CA VAL A 498 21.87 12.41 3.05
C VAL A 498 22.39 13.70 3.68
N ALA A 499 21.71 14.83 3.42
CA ALA A 499 22.09 16.12 3.97
C ALA A 499 21.98 16.17 5.51
N GLU A 500 20.85 15.72 6.08
CA GLU A 500 20.65 15.70 7.53
C GLU A 500 21.56 14.69 8.23
N HIS A 501 21.88 13.55 7.61
CA HIS A 501 22.85 12.62 8.19
C HIS A 501 24.22 13.27 8.34
N ARG A 502 24.67 14.04 7.33
CA ARG A 502 25.93 14.78 7.39
C ARG A 502 25.87 15.90 8.43
N ARG A 503 24.74 16.59 8.55
CA ARG A 503 24.55 17.73 9.46
C ARG A 503 24.51 17.29 10.92
N ASP A 504 23.68 16.29 11.23
CA ASP A 504 23.49 15.74 12.58
C ASP A 504 22.93 14.30 12.51
N ALA A 505 23.83 13.33 12.36
CA ALA A 505 23.49 11.92 12.34
C ALA A 505 22.76 11.44 13.61
N SER A 506 23.01 12.07 14.77
CA SER A 506 22.40 11.68 16.04
C SER A 506 20.94 12.12 16.12
N ALA A 507 20.66 13.38 15.76
CA ALA A 507 19.29 13.89 15.69
C ALA A 507 18.48 13.13 14.64
N LEU A 508 19.05 12.87 13.46
CA LEU A 508 18.39 12.08 12.43
C LEU A 508 18.08 10.66 12.90
N ARG A 509 19.05 9.97 13.51
CA ARG A 509 18.82 8.61 14.07
C ARG A 509 17.70 8.59 15.10
N THR A 510 17.64 9.61 15.95
CA THR A 510 16.60 9.74 16.98
C THR A 510 15.22 9.89 16.34
N ALA A 511 15.09 10.75 15.32
CA ALA A 511 13.82 10.94 14.61
C ALA A 511 13.38 9.69 13.83
N LEU A 512 14.33 8.91 13.30
CA LEU A 512 14.05 7.69 12.52
C LEU A 512 13.75 6.46 13.39
N ALA A 513 14.09 6.46 14.68
CA ALA A 513 13.94 5.32 15.57
C ALA A 513 12.52 4.68 15.59
N PRO A 514 11.40 5.44 15.55
CA PRO A 514 10.06 4.87 15.52
C PRO A 514 9.77 4.04 14.25
N LEU A 515 10.31 4.44 13.09
CA LEU A 515 10.14 3.69 11.84
C LEU A 515 10.93 2.37 11.89
N THR A 516 12.15 2.45 12.41
CA THR A 516 13.05 1.32 12.57
C THR A 516 12.48 0.26 13.54
N ALA A 517 11.77 0.68 14.59
CA ALA A 517 11.07 -0.21 15.51
C ALA A 517 9.92 -1.00 14.84
N ARG A 518 9.21 -0.39 13.88
CA ARG A 518 8.08 -1.01 13.16
C ARG A 518 8.50 -2.08 12.15
N ARG A 519 9.73 -2.00 11.61
CA ARG A 519 10.24 -2.90 10.55
C ARG A 519 10.77 -4.26 11.08
N GLY A 520 10.85 -4.44 12.40
CA GLY A 520 11.43 -5.61 13.07
C GLY A 520 12.96 -5.72 12.91
N GLU A 521 13.63 -6.63 13.64
CA GLU A 521 15.10 -6.85 13.58
C GLU A 521 15.60 -7.86 12.52
N GLY A 522 16.48 -7.44 11.60
CA GLY A 522 17.18 -8.32 10.63
C GLY A 522 17.26 -7.74 9.21
N PRO A 523 18.26 -8.13 8.40
CA PRO A 523 18.45 -7.60 7.06
C PRO A 523 17.28 -7.97 6.14
N ALA A 524 16.93 -7.07 5.21
CA ALA A 524 15.95 -7.36 4.17
C ALA A 524 16.43 -8.53 3.30
N SER A 525 15.51 -9.42 2.92
CA SER A 525 15.81 -10.43 1.90
C SER A 525 16.10 -9.76 0.56
N PHE A 526 16.83 -10.44 -0.33
CA PHE A 526 17.08 -9.95 -1.70
C PHE A 526 15.78 -9.58 -2.43
N TRP A 527 14.72 -10.37 -2.24
CA TRP A 527 13.41 -10.15 -2.87
C TRP A 527 12.68 -8.90 -2.38
N GLU A 528 12.91 -8.51 -1.13
CA GLU A 528 12.41 -7.25 -0.58
C GLU A 528 13.28 -6.08 -1.03
N ALA A 529 14.61 -6.24 -0.94
CA ALA A 529 15.60 -5.20 -1.20
C ALA A 529 15.65 -4.68 -2.64
N ARG A 530 15.08 -5.43 -3.60
CA ARG A 530 14.94 -4.99 -5.01
C ARG A 530 13.75 -4.07 -5.27
N SER A 531 12.84 -3.91 -4.30
CA SER A 531 11.72 -2.97 -4.40
C SER A 531 12.13 -1.60 -3.85
N LEU A 532 11.48 -0.53 -4.33
CA LEU A 532 11.72 0.82 -3.84
C LEU A 532 11.56 0.91 -2.31
N GLY A 533 10.47 0.39 -1.75
CA GLY A 533 10.22 0.38 -0.30
C GLY A 533 11.21 -0.48 0.48
N GLY A 534 11.61 -1.63 -0.05
CA GLY A 534 12.61 -2.48 0.60
C GLY A 534 13.98 -1.85 0.64
N ALA A 535 14.42 -1.21 -0.45
CA ALA A 535 15.67 -0.46 -0.51
C ALA A 535 15.65 0.77 0.41
N LEU A 536 14.55 1.54 0.44
CA LEU A 536 14.38 2.66 1.39
C LEU A 536 14.55 2.20 2.84
N GLY A 537 14.03 1.02 3.17
CA GLY A 537 14.25 0.48 4.50
C GLY A 537 15.67 -0.03 4.74
N CYS A 538 16.43 -0.45 3.71
CA CYS A 538 17.88 -0.71 3.86
C CYS A 538 18.66 0.59 4.15
N LEU A 539 18.27 1.71 3.53
CA LEU A 539 18.82 3.03 3.84
C LEU A 539 18.45 3.47 5.27
N LEU A 540 17.20 3.25 5.70
CA LEU A 540 16.78 3.48 7.08
C LEU A 540 17.63 2.67 8.08
N ASP A 541 17.89 1.39 7.78
CA ASP A 541 18.76 0.55 8.61
C ASP A 541 20.18 1.11 8.67
N ALA A 542 20.76 1.52 7.53
CA ALA A 542 22.08 2.15 7.48
C ALA A 542 22.16 3.45 8.30
N LEU A 543 21.17 4.34 8.16
CA LEU A 543 21.11 5.62 8.90
C LEU A 543 20.93 5.42 10.41
N THR A 544 20.33 4.31 10.81
CA THR A 544 20.12 3.95 12.22
C THR A 544 21.18 3.01 12.79
N GLY A 545 22.20 2.65 12.00
CA GLY A 545 23.32 1.82 12.44
C GLY A 545 23.00 0.33 12.56
N ARG A 546 21.94 -0.14 11.90
CA ARG A 546 21.61 -1.56 11.76
C ARG A 546 22.35 -2.17 10.57
N PRO A 547 22.74 -3.46 10.63
CA PRO A 547 23.45 -4.12 9.56
C PRO A 547 22.58 -4.25 8.30
N GLN A 548 23.21 -4.03 7.14
CA GLN A 548 22.61 -4.01 5.82
C GLN A 548 23.58 -4.61 4.80
N GLU A 549 23.04 -5.22 3.74
CA GLU A 549 23.83 -5.86 2.67
C GLU A 549 23.68 -5.12 1.33
N SER A 550 23.63 -3.78 1.38
CA SER A 550 23.30 -2.93 0.23
C SER A 550 24.25 -3.12 -0.96
N ASP A 551 25.55 -3.29 -0.72
CA ASP A 551 26.53 -3.55 -1.78
C ASP A 551 26.29 -4.90 -2.47
N ARG A 552 25.95 -5.95 -1.69
CA ARG A 552 25.57 -7.26 -2.22
C ARG A 552 24.30 -7.15 -3.06
N HIS A 553 23.27 -6.48 -2.55
CA HIS A 553 22.01 -6.28 -3.28
C HIS A 553 22.20 -5.48 -4.57
N ALA A 554 23.02 -4.43 -4.56
CA ALA A 554 23.33 -3.66 -5.75
C ALA A 554 24.09 -4.50 -6.79
N ALA A 555 25.09 -5.29 -6.36
CA ALA A 555 25.81 -6.21 -7.24
C ALA A 555 24.87 -7.26 -7.83
N GLU A 556 24.02 -7.89 -7.02
CA GLU A 556 23.05 -8.89 -7.47
C GLU A 556 22.03 -8.32 -8.47
N LEU A 557 21.58 -7.07 -8.29
CA LEU A 557 20.71 -6.37 -9.25
C LEU A 557 21.42 -6.10 -10.59
N LEU A 558 22.71 -5.78 -10.55
CA LEU A 558 23.53 -5.52 -11.73
C LEU A 558 24.07 -6.79 -12.40
N ASP A 559 24.19 -7.90 -11.69
CA ASP A 559 24.62 -9.21 -12.20
C ASP A 559 23.45 -10.10 -12.64
N TRP A 560 22.23 -9.69 -12.28
CA TRP A 560 20.99 -10.36 -12.67
C TRP A 560 20.93 -10.59 -14.20
N PRO A 561 20.33 -11.70 -14.70
CA PRO A 561 20.28 -11.99 -16.13
C PRO A 561 19.79 -10.80 -16.96
N ALA A 562 20.41 -10.54 -18.12
CA ALA A 562 20.15 -9.33 -18.92
C ALA A 562 18.68 -9.13 -19.31
N HIS A 563 17.91 -10.22 -19.47
CA HIS A 563 16.47 -10.16 -19.74
C HIS A 563 15.65 -9.66 -18.55
N LEU A 564 16.21 -9.60 -17.34
CA LEU A 564 15.50 -9.17 -16.14
C LEU A 564 15.91 -7.75 -15.70
N ARG A 565 16.80 -7.09 -16.46
CA ARG A 565 17.28 -5.73 -16.19
C ARG A 565 16.35 -4.68 -16.76
N THR A 566 16.16 -3.58 -16.04
CA THR A 566 15.24 -2.50 -16.40
C THR A 566 15.72 -1.17 -15.81
N PRO A 567 15.60 -0.03 -16.52
CA PRO A 567 15.92 1.28 -15.94
C PRO A 567 15.10 1.60 -14.68
N ALA A 568 13.95 0.95 -14.49
CA ALA A 568 13.14 1.14 -13.29
C ALA A 568 13.85 0.72 -11.98
N VAL A 569 14.95 -0.05 -12.04
CA VAL A 569 15.77 -0.33 -10.85
C VAL A 569 16.77 0.78 -10.50
N ILE A 570 16.92 1.82 -11.33
CA ILE A 570 17.88 2.91 -11.07
C ILE A 570 17.61 3.63 -9.73
N PRO A 571 16.37 3.99 -9.34
CA PRO A 571 16.10 4.55 -8.02
C PRO A 571 16.51 3.61 -6.88
N VAL A 572 16.28 2.30 -7.05
CA VAL A 572 16.65 1.25 -6.09
C VAL A 572 18.17 1.18 -5.93
N LEU A 573 18.92 1.19 -7.04
CA LEU A 573 20.38 1.20 -7.02
C LEU A 573 20.95 2.46 -6.36
N ARG A 574 20.33 3.64 -6.59
CA ARG A 574 20.72 4.89 -5.91
C ARG A 574 20.51 4.82 -4.41
N ILE A 575 19.42 4.21 -3.96
CA ILE A 575 19.18 4.01 -2.51
C ILE A 575 20.21 3.06 -1.92
N HIS A 576 20.57 1.97 -2.60
CA HIS A 576 21.63 1.07 -2.13
C HIS A 576 23.00 1.75 -2.09
N GLU A 577 23.31 2.59 -3.08
CA GLU A 577 24.53 3.43 -3.05
C GLU A 577 24.53 4.36 -1.83
N ALA A 578 23.41 5.04 -1.55
CA ALA A 578 23.29 5.87 -0.36
C ALA A 578 23.46 5.04 0.93
N ALA A 579 22.79 3.90 1.02
CA ALA A 579 22.86 3.02 2.18
C ALA A 579 24.27 2.45 2.43
N GLY A 580 25.04 2.18 1.37
CA GLY A 580 26.43 1.73 1.46
C GLY A 580 27.43 2.85 1.77
N ARG A 581 27.15 4.09 1.33
CA ARG A 581 28.16 5.17 1.35
C ARG A 581 27.89 6.31 2.33
N VAL A 582 26.67 6.48 2.83
CA VAL A 582 26.31 7.64 3.67
C VAL A 582 27.19 7.79 4.91
N ALA A 583 27.63 6.67 5.51
CA ALA A 583 28.56 6.66 6.63
C ALA A 583 30.05 6.60 6.20
N ALA A 584 30.37 5.84 5.16
CA ALA A 584 31.76 5.55 4.76
C ALA A 584 32.40 6.66 3.89
N ALA A 585 31.60 7.36 3.10
CA ALA A 585 32.04 8.38 2.15
C ALA A 585 31.00 9.51 2.05
N PRO A 586 30.79 10.30 3.13
CA PRO A 586 29.74 11.31 3.17
C PRO A 586 29.98 12.45 2.17
N VAL A 587 28.93 12.81 1.44
CA VAL A 587 28.93 13.91 0.45
C VAL A 587 28.20 15.14 0.97
N PRO A 588 28.56 16.37 0.53
CA PRO A 588 27.89 17.58 1.00
C PRO A 588 26.40 17.65 0.62
N LEU A 589 26.03 17.09 -0.53
CA LEU A 589 24.69 17.07 -1.09
C LEU A 589 24.64 16.02 -2.21
N LEU A 590 23.42 15.64 -2.63
CA LEU A 590 23.24 14.83 -3.84
C LEU A 590 23.25 15.73 -5.08
N LEU A 591 23.92 15.28 -6.13
CA LEU A 591 23.99 15.93 -7.43
C LEU A 591 22.71 15.75 -8.23
N ALA A 592 22.06 14.59 -8.12
CA ALA A 592 20.93 14.25 -9.00
C ALA A 592 19.58 14.83 -8.59
N THR A 593 19.44 15.49 -7.44
CA THR A 593 18.15 16.03 -6.99
C THR A 593 17.55 16.98 -8.04
N PRO A 594 16.36 16.72 -8.60
CA PRO A 594 15.77 17.59 -9.61
C PRO A 594 15.56 19.03 -9.12
N THR A 595 15.55 19.99 -10.04
CA THR A 595 15.20 21.38 -9.76
C THR A 595 13.77 21.71 -10.20
N ALA A 596 13.16 20.87 -11.03
CA ALA A 596 11.81 21.03 -11.55
C ALA A 596 11.01 19.72 -11.41
N GLY A 597 9.68 19.81 -11.32
CA GLY A 597 8.79 18.67 -11.10
C GLY A 597 8.54 17.79 -12.33
N ASP A 598 9.38 17.92 -13.35
CA ASP A 598 9.52 16.98 -14.47
C ASP A 598 10.78 16.11 -14.36
N GLY A 599 11.55 16.26 -13.27
CA GLY A 599 12.77 15.52 -13.03
C GLY A 599 14.03 16.14 -13.65
N THR A 600 13.94 17.30 -14.31
CA THR A 600 15.10 17.98 -14.89
C THR A 600 15.95 18.70 -13.84
N ILE A 601 17.22 18.95 -14.18
CA ILE A 601 18.16 19.74 -13.37
C ILE A 601 18.62 20.95 -14.19
N ASP A 602 18.53 22.13 -13.59
CA ASP A 602 19.15 23.36 -14.10
C ASP A 602 20.69 23.19 -14.13
N PRO A 603 21.34 23.33 -15.32
CA PRO A 603 22.79 23.26 -15.45
C PRO A 603 23.58 24.18 -14.50
N ALA A 604 23.05 25.37 -14.19
CA ALA A 604 23.70 26.30 -13.25
C ALA A 604 23.71 25.71 -11.84
N VAL A 605 22.59 25.15 -11.39
CA VAL A 605 22.48 24.48 -10.09
C VAL A 605 23.40 23.26 -10.03
N LEU A 606 23.48 22.43 -11.08
CA LEU A 606 24.44 21.31 -11.06
C LEU A 606 25.89 21.80 -10.99
N THR A 607 26.23 22.92 -11.63
CA THR A 607 27.56 23.52 -11.56
C THR A 607 27.90 23.95 -10.12
N GLU A 608 26.96 24.59 -9.43
CA GLU A 608 27.10 24.97 -8.01
C GLU A 608 27.29 23.74 -7.11
N ARG A 609 26.50 22.68 -7.34
CA ARG A 609 26.62 21.41 -6.63
C ARG A 609 28.00 20.77 -6.82
N LEU A 610 28.52 20.74 -8.06
CA LEU A 610 29.87 20.26 -8.36
C LEU A 610 30.95 21.12 -7.68
N ALA A 611 30.75 22.44 -7.59
CA ALA A 611 31.63 23.34 -6.86
C ALA A 611 31.63 23.05 -5.34
N ALA A 612 30.48 22.74 -4.75
CA ALA A 612 30.37 22.35 -3.34
C ALA A 612 31.11 21.03 -3.04
N HIS A 613 31.04 20.05 -3.96
CA HIS A 613 31.87 18.85 -3.89
C HIS A 613 33.36 19.16 -3.93
N ARG A 614 33.79 20.04 -4.84
CA ARG A 614 35.19 20.48 -4.94
C ARG A 614 35.66 21.15 -3.65
N ALA A 615 34.85 22.06 -3.10
CA ALA A 615 35.17 22.81 -1.89
C ALA A 615 35.26 21.91 -0.65
N SER A 616 34.42 20.88 -0.57
CA SER A 616 34.43 19.91 0.53
C SER A 616 35.48 18.80 0.37
N GLY A 617 36.14 18.70 -0.79
CA GLY A 617 37.04 17.60 -1.14
C GLY A 617 36.34 16.25 -1.30
N ALA A 618 35.00 16.21 -1.24
CA ALA A 618 34.22 14.98 -1.30
C ALA A 618 34.02 14.53 -2.75
N ARG A 619 34.44 13.30 -3.06
CA ARG A 619 34.16 12.69 -4.37
C ARG A 619 32.66 12.41 -4.51
N PRO A 620 32.02 12.82 -5.62
CA PRO A 620 30.64 12.42 -5.91
C PRO A 620 30.46 10.91 -5.90
N TRP A 621 29.26 10.46 -5.53
CA TRP A 621 28.92 9.04 -5.67
C TRP A 621 28.64 8.70 -7.14
N PRO A 622 29.15 7.56 -7.66
CA PRO A 622 29.05 7.23 -9.08
C PRO A 622 27.61 7.17 -9.65
N LEU A 623 26.66 6.54 -8.96
CA LEU A 623 25.29 6.40 -9.47
C LEU A 623 24.52 7.72 -9.37
N ASP A 624 24.73 8.47 -8.29
CA ASP A 624 24.18 9.81 -8.16
C ASP A 624 24.74 10.79 -9.22
N MET A 625 26.04 10.75 -9.51
CA MET A 625 26.64 11.51 -10.62
C MET A 625 26.03 11.11 -11.97
N ALA A 626 25.97 9.81 -12.26
CA ALA A 626 25.42 9.31 -13.51
C ALA A 626 23.95 9.71 -13.69
N GLN A 627 23.15 9.67 -12.62
CA GLN A 627 21.78 10.14 -12.63
C GLN A 627 21.67 11.66 -12.86
N ALA A 628 22.56 12.46 -12.26
CA ALA A 628 22.57 13.90 -12.46
C ALA A 628 22.82 14.28 -13.94
N LEU A 629 23.75 13.58 -14.58
CA LEU A 629 24.08 13.80 -16.00
C LEU A 629 22.93 13.41 -16.95
N LEU A 630 22.04 12.50 -16.57
CA LEU A 630 20.84 12.13 -17.34
C LEU A 630 19.72 13.18 -17.26
N ARG A 631 19.75 14.06 -16.25
CA ARG A 631 18.69 15.05 -15.96
C ARG A 631 18.98 16.45 -16.50
N VAL A 632 20.19 16.69 -17.01
CA VAL A 632 20.58 17.98 -17.61
C VAL A 632 20.34 17.99 -19.13
N PRO A 633 20.07 19.16 -19.72
CA PRO A 633 19.86 19.26 -21.16
C PRO A 633 21.12 18.86 -21.95
N PRO A 634 20.97 18.20 -23.11
CA PRO A 634 22.10 17.70 -23.90
C PRO A 634 23.16 18.74 -24.26
N HIS A 635 22.77 20.00 -24.49
CA HIS A 635 23.69 21.07 -24.83
C HIS A 635 24.63 21.47 -23.67
N ALA A 636 24.23 21.22 -22.42
CA ALA A 636 25.03 21.53 -21.24
C ALA A 636 25.94 20.36 -20.80
N LEU A 637 25.66 19.15 -21.31
CA LEU A 637 26.31 17.91 -20.88
C LEU A 637 27.85 17.93 -21.05
N PRO A 638 28.45 18.38 -22.18
CA PRO A 638 29.90 18.34 -22.35
C PRO A 638 30.67 19.14 -21.28
N GLY A 639 30.19 20.34 -20.96
CA GLY A 639 30.81 21.21 -19.94
C GLY A 639 30.70 20.64 -18.53
N LEU A 640 29.52 20.10 -18.18
CA LEU A 640 29.28 19.47 -16.88
C LEU A 640 30.09 18.19 -16.69
N ARG A 641 30.25 17.38 -17.75
CA ARG A 641 31.12 16.19 -17.75
C ARG A 641 32.59 16.57 -17.53
N ALA A 642 33.08 17.60 -18.20
CA ALA A 642 34.45 18.08 -17.99
C ALA A 642 34.67 18.57 -16.55
N ALA A 643 33.69 19.31 -15.99
CA ALA A 643 33.73 19.77 -14.60
C ALA A 643 33.71 18.60 -13.59
N ALA A 644 32.92 17.56 -13.88
CA ALA A 644 32.81 16.36 -13.05
C ALA A 644 34.07 15.47 -13.13
N ALA A 645 34.72 15.36 -14.29
CA ALA A 645 35.97 14.61 -14.45
C ALA A 645 37.08 15.15 -13.53
N GLY A 646 37.11 16.46 -13.32
CA GLY A 646 38.03 17.13 -12.39
C GLY A 646 37.82 16.78 -10.91
N LEU A 647 36.77 16.04 -10.55
CA LEU A 647 36.51 15.56 -9.18
C LEU A 647 36.97 14.10 -8.94
N GLY A 648 37.52 13.43 -9.96
CA GLY A 648 38.05 12.06 -9.83
C GLY A 648 36.97 11.00 -9.61
N CYS A 649 35.78 11.21 -10.19
CA CYS A 649 34.68 10.24 -10.26
C CYS A 649 34.71 9.51 -11.60
N ASP A 650 34.39 8.21 -11.60
CA ASP A 650 34.14 7.47 -12.85
C ASP A 650 32.88 8.03 -13.51
N LEU A 651 33.02 8.53 -14.74
CA LEU A 651 31.90 9.05 -15.50
C LEU A 651 31.31 7.93 -16.37
N PRO A 652 29.98 7.84 -16.49
CA PRO A 652 29.37 6.90 -17.43
C PRO A 652 29.83 7.25 -18.86
N PRO A 653 29.86 6.29 -19.80
CA PRO A 653 30.22 6.55 -21.19
C PRO A 653 29.40 7.72 -21.79
N ASP A 654 30.03 8.51 -22.65
CA ASP A 654 29.38 9.62 -23.36
C ASP A 654 28.61 9.08 -24.56
N THR A 655 27.63 8.23 -24.30
CA THR A 655 26.78 7.61 -25.30
C THR A 655 25.35 7.99 -24.98
N ALA A 656 24.70 8.69 -25.92
CA ALA A 656 23.30 9.05 -25.75
C ALA A 656 22.43 7.78 -25.68
N PRO A 657 21.44 7.73 -24.77
CA PRO A 657 20.46 6.65 -24.76
C PRO A 657 19.80 6.46 -26.14
N PRO A 658 19.51 5.21 -26.54
CA PRO A 658 18.93 4.92 -27.84
C PRO A 658 17.49 5.43 -27.92
N ALA A 659 17.17 6.18 -28.97
CA ALA A 659 15.81 6.62 -29.26
C ALA A 659 15.19 5.68 -30.31
N PRO A 660 14.11 4.94 -30.01
CA PRO A 660 13.39 4.17 -31.02
C PRO A 660 12.80 5.12 -32.07
N ARG A 661 12.99 4.82 -33.36
CA ARG A 661 12.36 5.58 -34.45
C ARG A 661 10.92 5.15 -34.73
N ARG A 662 10.56 3.92 -34.34
CA ARG A 662 9.23 3.33 -34.53
C ARG A 662 8.90 2.38 -33.39
N PHE A 663 7.62 2.26 -33.07
CA PHE A 663 7.07 1.18 -32.26
C PHE A 663 6.36 0.20 -33.19
N HIS A 664 6.70 -1.08 -33.13
CA HIS A 664 5.91 -2.12 -33.76
C HIS A 664 4.67 -2.37 -32.91
N THR A 665 3.50 -2.36 -33.55
CA THR A 665 2.26 -2.86 -32.96
C THR A 665 1.97 -4.22 -33.60
N GLN A 666 1.98 -5.29 -32.81
CA GLN A 666 1.61 -6.61 -33.33
C GLN A 666 0.08 -6.73 -33.38
N THR A 667 -0.44 -7.28 -34.47
CA THR A 667 -1.80 -7.85 -34.53
C THR A 667 -1.83 -9.23 -33.85
N PRO A 668 -2.98 -9.69 -33.30
CA PRO A 668 -3.08 -10.74 -32.28
C PRO A 668 -2.70 -12.19 -32.67
N ASP A 669 -2.05 -12.44 -33.80
CA ASP A 669 -2.09 -13.76 -34.46
C ASP A 669 -0.81 -14.62 -34.31
N LEU A 670 0.10 -14.30 -33.38
CA LEU A 670 1.25 -15.17 -33.07
C LEU A 670 0.91 -16.16 -31.94
N PRO A 671 1.31 -17.45 -32.06
CA PRO A 671 0.99 -18.46 -31.06
C PRO A 671 1.67 -18.18 -29.71
N GLU A 672 0.93 -18.38 -28.61
CA GLU A 672 1.45 -18.36 -27.24
C GLU A 672 2.64 -19.32 -27.12
N ARG A 673 3.82 -18.80 -26.75
CA ARG A 673 4.93 -19.64 -26.28
C ARG A 673 4.81 -19.80 -24.77
N VAL A 674 5.32 -20.91 -24.23
CA VAL A 674 5.41 -21.17 -22.79
C VAL A 674 6.85 -20.86 -22.35
N GLY A 675 7.03 -20.00 -21.35
CA GLY A 675 8.34 -19.63 -20.80
C GLY A 675 8.84 -20.67 -19.81
N GLY A 676 10.16 -20.72 -19.57
CA GLY A 676 10.81 -21.74 -18.75
C GLY A 676 10.46 -21.73 -17.25
N TYR A 677 9.83 -20.67 -16.73
CA TYR A 677 9.33 -20.58 -15.36
C TYR A 677 7.80 -20.60 -15.37
N GLY A 678 7.21 -21.74 -14.99
CA GLY A 678 5.81 -22.11 -15.21
C GLY A 678 4.72 -21.38 -14.41
N TRP A 679 4.73 -20.04 -14.36
CA TRP A 679 3.67 -19.26 -13.68
C TRP A 679 2.79 -18.37 -14.60
N ALA A 680 3.06 -18.29 -15.91
CA ALA A 680 2.12 -17.79 -16.93
C ALA A 680 2.69 -18.01 -18.34
N PRO A 681 1.87 -18.23 -19.39
CA PRO A 681 2.36 -18.17 -20.77
C PRO A 681 2.89 -16.74 -21.08
N PRO A 682 4.10 -16.59 -21.65
CA PRO A 682 4.59 -15.32 -22.14
C PRO A 682 3.65 -14.72 -23.20
N VAL A 683 2.88 -13.71 -22.81
CA VAL A 683 2.14 -12.87 -23.76
C VAL A 683 3.14 -11.90 -24.40
N LEU A 684 3.25 -11.96 -25.73
CA LEU A 684 4.00 -10.99 -26.52
C LEU A 684 3.45 -9.58 -26.24
N PRO A 685 4.28 -8.57 -25.95
CA PRO A 685 3.77 -7.21 -25.77
C PRO A 685 3.19 -6.72 -27.10
N ARG A 686 1.93 -6.26 -27.08
CA ARG A 686 1.23 -5.70 -28.27
C ARG A 686 1.95 -4.50 -28.87
N ILE A 687 2.78 -3.81 -28.08
CA ILE A 687 3.63 -2.70 -28.47
C ILE A 687 5.07 -3.03 -28.11
N ALA A 688 5.97 -3.05 -29.10
CA ALA A 688 7.40 -3.24 -28.88
C ALA A 688 8.23 -2.17 -29.60
N PRO A 689 9.28 -1.62 -28.98
CA PRO A 689 10.16 -0.67 -29.66
C PRO A 689 10.99 -1.38 -30.74
N LEU A 690 11.13 -0.75 -31.91
CA LEU A 690 12.08 -1.17 -32.95
C LEU A 690 13.28 -0.23 -32.95
N VAL A 691 14.48 -0.82 -32.90
CA VAL A 691 15.76 -0.10 -32.90
C VAL A 691 16.59 -0.61 -34.06
N ASP A 692 17.06 0.30 -34.93
CA ASP A 692 17.76 -0.06 -36.18
C ASP A 692 19.17 -0.66 -35.95
N THR A 693 19.67 -0.65 -34.70
CA THR A 693 21.01 -1.12 -34.36
C THR A 693 21.02 -1.81 -32.99
N PRO A 694 21.56 -3.04 -32.88
CA PRO A 694 21.83 -3.65 -31.58
C PRO A 694 22.87 -2.80 -30.86
N VAL A 695 22.53 -2.33 -29.67
CA VAL A 695 23.42 -1.50 -28.86
C VAL A 695 24.14 -2.42 -27.87
N SER A 696 25.47 -2.44 -27.88
CA SER A 696 26.24 -3.11 -26.83
C SER A 696 25.93 -2.47 -25.49
N ALA A 697 25.56 -3.29 -24.50
CA ALA A 697 25.35 -2.81 -23.14
C ALA A 697 26.65 -2.19 -22.62
N SER A 698 26.63 -0.89 -22.33
CA SER A 698 27.64 -0.24 -21.50
C SER A 698 27.47 -0.67 -20.03
N GLY A 699 28.54 -0.61 -19.24
CA GLY A 699 28.43 -0.86 -17.79
C GLY A 699 27.72 0.27 -17.05
N GLY A 700 27.15 -0.02 -15.88
CA GLY A 700 26.51 0.97 -14.99
C GLY A 700 25.05 1.30 -15.31
N ILE A 701 24.47 2.29 -14.62
CA ILE A 701 23.03 2.62 -14.74
C ILE A 701 22.64 3.18 -16.12
N THR A 702 23.54 3.88 -16.81
CA THR A 702 23.30 4.34 -18.18
C THR A 702 23.19 3.16 -19.14
N GLY A 703 23.96 2.10 -18.90
CA GLY A 703 23.85 0.81 -19.59
C GLY A 703 22.44 0.22 -19.58
N LEU A 704 21.69 0.42 -18.50
CA LEU A 704 20.30 -0.06 -18.40
C LEU A 704 19.38 0.62 -19.44
N LEU A 705 19.63 1.89 -19.78
CA LEU A 705 18.91 2.60 -20.83
C LEU A 705 19.26 2.10 -22.24
N HIS A 706 20.43 1.47 -22.41
CA HIS A 706 20.84 0.82 -23.65
C HIS A 706 20.30 -0.62 -23.79
N THR A 707 19.79 -1.21 -22.71
CA THR A 707 19.15 -2.54 -22.72
C THR A 707 17.70 -2.48 -23.19
N LEU A 708 17.47 -1.91 -24.38
CA LEU A 708 16.13 -1.87 -24.96
C LEU A 708 15.57 -3.29 -25.12
N PRO A 709 14.28 -3.49 -24.81
CA PRO A 709 13.71 -4.82 -24.83
C PRO A 709 13.45 -5.25 -26.29
N ASP A 710 14.06 -6.36 -26.71
CA ASP A 710 13.88 -6.91 -28.06
C ASP A 710 12.49 -7.58 -28.15
N PRO A 711 11.62 -7.23 -29.12
CA PRO A 711 10.32 -7.87 -29.31
C PRO A 711 10.35 -9.39 -29.41
N THR A 712 11.46 -9.97 -29.84
CA THR A 712 11.66 -11.41 -30.02
C THR A 712 12.18 -12.12 -28.76
N GLU A 713 12.71 -11.36 -27.79
CA GLU A 713 13.17 -11.87 -26.50
C GLU A 713 12.07 -11.70 -25.44
N ILE A 714 11.03 -12.52 -25.51
CA ILE A 714 9.82 -12.41 -24.68
C ILE A 714 10.14 -12.46 -23.16
N ASP A 715 11.19 -13.19 -22.78
CA ASP A 715 11.67 -13.26 -21.40
C ASP A 715 12.14 -11.90 -20.84
N ARG A 716 12.49 -10.94 -21.71
CA ARG A 716 12.79 -9.55 -21.32
C ARG A 716 11.59 -8.79 -20.75
N PHE A 717 10.40 -9.24 -21.11
CA PHE A 717 9.14 -8.64 -20.71
C PHE A 717 8.45 -9.40 -19.58
N THR A 718 8.71 -10.70 -19.44
CA THR A 718 7.99 -11.58 -18.51
C THR A 718 8.58 -11.67 -17.12
N GLY A 719 9.92 -11.63 -17.00
CA GLY A 719 10.60 -12.14 -15.81
C GLY A 719 10.79 -11.18 -14.63
N THR A 720 10.20 -9.97 -14.65
CA THR A 720 10.06 -9.17 -13.43
C THR A 720 8.60 -9.10 -13.00
N PRO A 721 8.10 -10.07 -12.21
CA PRO A 721 6.76 -10.00 -11.60
C PRO A 721 6.65 -8.91 -10.50
N SER A 722 7.49 -7.88 -10.53
CA SER A 722 7.73 -7.00 -9.38
C SER A 722 7.95 -5.53 -9.70
N LEU A 723 7.85 -5.11 -10.96
CA LEU A 723 7.69 -3.69 -11.21
C LEU A 723 6.24 -3.34 -10.91
N SER A 724 6.04 -2.84 -9.69
CA SER A 724 4.80 -2.28 -9.22
C SER A 724 4.46 -1.01 -10.01
N ALA A 725 3.24 -0.50 -9.90
CA ALA A 725 2.89 0.80 -10.48
C ALA A 725 3.83 1.93 -9.99
N ALA A 726 4.44 1.81 -8.80
CA ALA A 726 5.48 2.72 -8.31
C ALA A 726 6.66 2.84 -9.26
N ASP A 727 7.16 1.70 -9.75
CA ASP A 727 8.41 1.67 -10.50
C ASP A 727 8.22 2.26 -11.91
N LEU A 728 7.00 2.20 -12.45
CA LEU A 728 6.64 2.86 -13.71
C LEU A 728 6.49 4.39 -13.54
N ALA A 729 5.99 4.86 -12.38
CA ALA A 729 5.84 6.29 -12.11
C ALA A 729 7.19 7.03 -12.04
N GLN A 730 8.26 6.33 -11.67
CA GLN A 730 9.62 6.88 -11.59
C GLN A 730 10.30 7.04 -12.96
N LEU A 731 9.90 6.27 -13.98
CA LEU A 731 10.59 6.22 -15.27
C LEU A 731 10.76 7.60 -15.96
N PRO A 732 9.73 8.46 -16.05
CA PRO A 732 9.87 9.79 -16.69
C PRO A 732 10.94 10.67 -16.02
N TRP A 733 11.15 10.49 -14.71
CA TRP A 733 12.08 11.28 -13.91
C TRP A 733 13.53 10.80 -14.03
N LEU A 734 13.78 9.65 -14.68
CA LEU A 734 15.13 9.09 -14.82
C LEU A 734 15.95 9.78 -15.90
N ALA A 735 15.33 10.04 -17.05
CA ALA A 735 15.97 10.61 -18.22
C ALA A 735 14.98 11.53 -18.96
N PRO A 736 14.62 12.69 -18.38
CA PRO A 736 13.56 13.57 -18.90
C PRO A 736 13.85 14.11 -20.31
N TRP A 737 15.13 14.16 -20.71
CA TRP A 737 15.58 14.55 -22.05
C TRP A 737 15.60 13.40 -23.08
N HIS A 738 15.18 12.20 -22.67
CA HIS A 738 15.13 10.99 -23.51
C HIS A 738 13.74 10.31 -23.44
N PRO A 739 12.64 11.04 -23.70
CA PRO A 739 11.29 10.53 -23.53
C PRO A 739 10.99 9.31 -24.41
N GLU A 740 11.62 9.20 -25.60
CA GLU A 740 11.45 8.06 -26.49
C GLU A 740 12.07 6.78 -25.91
N THR A 741 13.25 6.90 -25.29
CA THR A 741 13.90 5.78 -24.58
C THR A 741 13.07 5.36 -23.37
N ILE A 742 12.57 6.32 -22.59
CA ILE A 742 11.69 6.05 -21.45
C ILE A 742 10.40 5.35 -21.91
N ALA A 743 9.77 5.83 -22.98
CA ALA A 743 8.60 5.21 -23.57
C ALA A 743 8.89 3.78 -24.07
N ALA A 744 10.07 3.53 -24.63
CA ALA A 744 10.51 2.20 -25.06
C ALA A 744 10.52 1.17 -23.92
N HIS A 745 10.88 1.60 -22.71
CA HIS A 745 10.88 0.74 -21.52
C HIS A 745 9.51 0.68 -20.83
N GLY A 746 8.74 1.78 -20.85
CA GLY A 746 7.48 1.92 -20.13
C GLY A 746 6.26 1.35 -20.87
N LEU A 747 6.10 1.65 -22.16
CA LEU A 747 4.89 1.30 -22.93
C LEU A 747 4.61 -0.21 -23.00
N PRO A 748 5.60 -1.09 -23.30
CA PRO A 748 5.34 -2.53 -23.35
C PRO A 748 4.83 -3.08 -22.00
N ARG A 749 5.30 -2.50 -20.89
CA ARG A 749 4.94 -2.91 -19.53
C ARG A 749 3.59 -2.35 -19.09
N ALA A 750 3.29 -1.09 -19.42
CA ALA A 750 1.99 -0.48 -19.18
C ALA A 750 0.88 -1.21 -19.95
N VAL A 751 1.15 -1.57 -21.22
CA VAL A 751 0.24 -2.38 -22.04
C VAL A 751 0.09 -3.78 -21.45
N ARG A 752 1.16 -4.44 -21.02
CA ARG A 752 1.06 -5.74 -20.32
C ARG A 752 0.21 -5.65 -19.04
N GLN A 753 0.37 -4.61 -18.22
CA GLN A 753 -0.47 -4.42 -17.02
C GLN A 753 -1.95 -4.24 -17.38
N ALA A 754 -2.24 -3.45 -18.41
CA ALA A 754 -3.60 -3.28 -18.93
C ALA A 754 -4.15 -4.59 -19.53
N ASP A 755 -3.32 -5.33 -20.27
CA ASP A 755 -3.68 -6.60 -20.90
C ASP A 755 -3.83 -7.73 -19.89
N THR A 756 -3.05 -7.80 -18.80
CA THR A 756 -3.29 -8.77 -17.72
C THR A 756 -4.55 -8.43 -16.94
N ALA A 757 -4.86 -7.13 -16.76
CA ALA A 757 -6.16 -6.71 -16.22
C ALA A 757 -7.33 -7.12 -17.15
N SER A 758 -7.07 -7.22 -18.47
CA SER A 758 -8.05 -7.59 -19.51
C SER A 758 -8.12 -9.10 -19.82
N HIS A 759 -7.02 -9.85 -19.72
CA HIS A 759 -6.92 -11.28 -20.05
C HIS A 759 -7.40 -12.18 -18.91
N HIS A 760 -7.54 -11.65 -17.69
CA HIS A 760 -8.37 -12.29 -16.68
C HIS A 760 -9.85 -12.39 -17.07
N GLU A 761 -10.29 -11.66 -18.12
CA GLU A 761 -11.64 -11.77 -18.67
C GLU A 761 -11.74 -12.73 -19.89
N ASN A 762 -10.62 -13.22 -20.44
CA ASN A 762 -10.62 -14.00 -21.70
C ASN A 762 -9.64 -15.20 -21.74
N ASN A 763 -9.21 -15.75 -20.60
CA ASN A 763 -8.38 -16.95 -20.59
C ASN A 763 -9.23 -18.20 -20.98
N PRO A 764 -8.94 -18.90 -22.09
CA PRO A 764 -9.72 -20.06 -22.55
C PRO A 764 -9.55 -21.32 -21.66
N CYS A 765 -8.70 -21.26 -20.62
CA CYS A 765 -8.71 -22.26 -19.53
C CYS A 765 -9.83 -22.03 -18.49
N CYS A 766 -10.65 -20.99 -18.65
CA CYS A 766 -11.92 -20.78 -17.95
C CYS A 766 -13.07 -20.84 -18.98
N PRO A 767 -14.07 -21.74 -18.84
CA PRO A 767 -15.17 -21.82 -19.81
C PRO A 767 -16.16 -20.64 -19.65
N ASP A 768 -16.35 -19.93 -20.76
CA ASP A 768 -17.51 -19.16 -21.24
C ASP A 768 -18.22 -18.14 -20.33
N SER A 769 -18.03 -16.85 -20.66
CA SER A 769 -19.04 -15.79 -20.47
C SER A 769 -19.68 -15.44 -21.83
N PRO A 770 -21.02 -15.32 -21.93
CA PRO A 770 -21.69 -14.99 -23.18
C PRO A 770 -21.52 -13.51 -23.56
N LYS A 771 -21.12 -13.25 -24.81
CA LYS A 771 -20.98 -11.90 -25.38
C LYS A 771 -22.31 -11.12 -25.36
N PRO A 772 -22.30 -9.80 -25.05
CA PRO A 772 -23.47 -8.96 -25.23
C PRO A 772 -23.74 -8.76 -26.73
N ARG A 773 -24.96 -9.05 -27.16
CA ARG A 773 -25.46 -8.74 -28.51
C ARG A 773 -25.45 -7.22 -28.72
N ALA A 774 -24.83 -6.78 -29.79
CA ALA A 774 -24.97 -5.43 -30.32
C ALA A 774 -26.44 -5.17 -30.70
N SER A 775 -27.05 -4.14 -30.13
CA SER A 775 -28.34 -3.61 -30.58
C SER A 775 -28.10 -2.63 -31.74
N SER A 776 -28.25 -3.12 -32.97
CA SER A 776 -28.52 -2.30 -34.13
C SER A 776 -30.03 -2.06 -34.25
N GLY A 777 -30.42 -0.78 -34.37
CA GLY A 777 -31.63 -0.30 -35.05
C GLY A 777 -32.99 -0.51 -34.38
N ARG A 778 -33.54 0.54 -33.74
CA ARG A 778 -34.55 1.45 -34.31
C ARG A 778 -34.83 2.60 -33.36
#